data_AF-A0A357HEY0-F1
#
_entry.id   AF-A0A357HEY0-F1
#
_cell.length_a   1.000
_cell.length_b   1.000
_cell.length_c   1.000
_cell.angle_alpha   90.00
_cell.angle_beta   90.00
_cell.angle_gamma   90.00
#
_symmetry.space_group_name_H-M   'P 1'
#
loop_
_entity.id
_entity.type
_entity.pdbx_description
1 polymer ?
#
loop_
_entity_poly.entity_id
_entity_poly.type
_entity_poly.pdbx_seq_one_letter_code
_entity_poly.pdbx_strand_id
1 'polypeptide(L)'
;MKHSSQGTVTLTAVIFIFVSLLLTVSYLKYAMSAAVMQKYRFEESKALFLAETGINVEALPVLPKITDPVQVINEGVLFSNMGTYSDVYCSTFTDNMGQNIFMARGKGTSTFKNTLGKPVSITREANLQMIPESFAHFMYFTESEEPGGGPGLGSYVSFGGSDILEGKVHTNGQMQMSNWGCPDFTNAQVSAVQGIAYGNCDSDSWISANDEAERIGFPPDNARQRAIENATYVFTADDLLFRSSGKDSLIMTEIEFVDNGFMLSQWSYQIPPIGVEGPPPTTFRWDLDTSPNLLTDRRIAFDAPWDTTSGFYWTDSLFIDNEDMDGNDITNVLDEYEVGDTISVFASDPDSNKNWLGEIISISTSVSGAIFQVAGIFQSFDNGFVDAEEVILSFFASPDNSIPFNRFAYYHSHQDDGWSLCDTSGFHHFDFEPPPGGADIMSPTMFYSGDQTVIYIRNGQVRVKGSVDGQYTIVTDKDTYYRRSDDFTVWDRVWNNIWIVDDLIYTDSNTLTGEVVYGTPNRLGLFSGSNIILANTEANGARNSSNGIDLIVNAAMLASEGSVVVQYWQNTISNAAYSGPNFGNNGASLADGRGPRRNPTSSFPSYTGNSDIRGYFRFWGSMSQNKRGYMKRNAPGPYNISPGIGYDKDYHYDYNFTDFSIPPYFPPASREDGSMALVMKAYGEVPINSNKGTN
;
A
#
# COMPACT_ATOMS: atom_id res chain seq x y z
N MET A 1 -8.96 50.98 -109.06
CA MET A 1 -9.78 50.34 -108.02
C MET A 1 -9.33 50.84 -106.66
N LYS A 2 -10.19 51.56 -105.94
CA LYS A 2 -9.99 51.95 -104.55
C LYS A 2 -10.30 50.74 -103.66
N HIS A 3 -9.37 50.31 -102.81
CA HIS A 3 -9.70 49.66 -101.55
C HIS A 3 -8.78 50.20 -100.45
N SER A 4 -9.36 51.12 -99.68
CA SER A 4 -8.81 51.57 -98.40
C SER A 4 -8.99 50.45 -97.39
N SER A 5 -7.90 49.86 -96.89
CA SER A 5 -7.95 49.02 -95.69
C SER A 5 -8.01 49.97 -94.48
N GLN A 6 -9.23 50.26 -94.01
CA GLN A 6 -9.42 51.01 -92.78
C GLN A 6 -8.96 50.19 -91.57
N GLY A 7 -8.16 50.82 -90.72
CA GLY A 7 -7.42 50.20 -89.62
C GLY A 7 -8.29 49.54 -88.55
N THR A 8 -8.05 48.24 -88.34
CA THR A 8 -8.52 47.47 -87.18
C THR A 8 -7.53 47.48 -86.02
N VAL A 9 -6.26 47.87 -86.26
CA VAL A 9 -5.17 47.89 -85.27
C VAL A 9 -5.56 48.61 -83.99
N THR A 10 -6.20 49.79 -84.10
CA THR A 10 -6.65 50.61 -82.96
C THR A 10 -7.72 49.92 -82.12
N LEU A 11 -8.67 49.21 -82.75
CA LEU A 11 -9.75 48.51 -82.04
C LEU A 11 -9.21 47.30 -81.27
N THR A 12 -8.32 46.51 -81.89
CA THR A 12 -7.60 45.42 -81.22
C THR A 12 -6.71 45.93 -80.09
N ALA A 13 -5.98 47.03 -80.28
CA ALA A 13 -5.14 47.62 -79.24
C ALA A 13 -5.97 48.06 -78.03
N VAL A 14 -7.13 48.67 -78.24
CA VAL A 14 -8.06 49.04 -77.15
C VAL A 14 -8.57 47.80 -76.41
N ILE A 15 -8.94 46.72 -77.12
CA ILE A 15 -9.37 45.46 -76.49
C ILE A 15 -8.24 44.84 -75.66
N PHE A 16 -7.02 44.77 -76.19
CA PHE A 16 -5.87 44.25 -75.44
C PHE A 16 -5.53 45.12 -74.23
N ILE A 17 -5.69 46.44 -74.31
CA ILE A 17 -5.55 47.34 -73.15
C ILE A 17 -6.63 47.05 -72.10
N PHE A 18 -7.90 46.88 -72.49
CA PHE A 18 -8.99 46.55 -71.56
C PHE A 18 -8.80 45.17 -70.91
N VAL A 19 -8.39 44.16 -71.67
CA VAL A 19 -8.07 42.83 -71.14
C VAL A 19 -6.86 42.89 -70.21
N SER A 20 -5.81 43.63 -70.58
CA SER A 20 -4.66 43.86 -69.71
C SER A 20 -5.04 44.58 -68.42
N LEU A 21 -5.95 45.55 -68.48
CA LEU A 21 -6.45 46.28 -67.30
C LEU A 21 -7.30 45.38 -66.40
N LEU A 22 -8.14 44.51 -66.98
CA LEU A 22 -8.94 43.54 -66.24
C LEU A 22 -8.06 42.49 -65.55
N LEU A 23 -7.01 42.02 -66.23
CA LEU A 23 -6.02 41.11 -65.67
C LEU A 23 -5.23 41.77 -64.52
N THR A 24 -4.79 43.02 -64.68
CA THR A 24 -4.09 43.73 -63.60
C THR A 24 -5.00 44.01 -62.40
N VAL A 25 -6.26 44.42 -62.62
CA VAL A 25 -7.24 44.61 -61.53
C VAL A 25 -7.55 43.29 -60.81
N SER A 26 -7.70 42.20 -61.57
CA SER A 26 -7.96 40.86 -61.00
C SER A 26 -6.76 40.36 -60.18
N TYR A 27 -5.54 40.53 -60.69
CA TYR A 27 -4.31 40.20 -59.98
C TYR A 27 -4.13 41.06 -58.73
N LEU A 28 -4.43 42.37 -58.80
CA LEU A 28 -4.36 43.26 -57.64
C LEU A 28 -5.36 42.85 -56.56
N LYS A 29 -6.59 42.47 -56.95
CA LYS A 29 -7.61 41.94 -56.02
C LYS A 29 -7.14 40.65 -55.37
N TYR A 30 -6.56 39.72 -56.14
CA TYR A 30 -6.00 38.48 -55.63
C TYR A 30 -4.84 38.73 -54.66
N ALA A 31 -3.87 39.57 -55.04
CA ALA A 31 -2.71 39.90 -54.22
C ALA A 31 -3.12 40.58 -52.89
N MET A 32 -4.12 41.47 -52.92
CA MET A 32 -4.67 42.07 -51.70
C MET A 32 -5.36 41.04 -50.81
N SER A 33 -6.15 40.12 -51.40
CA SER A 33 -6.80 39.05 -50.65
C SER A 33 -5.79 38.07 -50.05
N ALA A 34 -4.75 37.71 -50.80
CA ALA A 34 -3.67 36.85 -50.33
C ALA A 34 -2.87 37.52 -49.20
N ALA A 35 -2.56 38.81 -49.31
CA ALA A 35 -1.86 39.55 -48.26
C ALA A 35 -2.66 39.66 -46.95
N VAL A 36 -3.98 39.86 -47.03
CA VAL A 36 -4.85 39.85 -45.84
C VAL A 36 -4.91 38.45 -45.22
N MET A 37 -5.00 37.41 -46.05
CA MET A 37 -5.01 36.03 -45.56
C MET A 37 -3.71 35.67 -44.84
N GLN A 38 -2.55 36.10 -45.35
CA GLN A 38 -1.26 35.90 -44.70
C GLN A 38 -1.16 36.64 -43.36
N LYS A 39 -1.64 37.90 -43.32
CA LYS A 39 -1.72 38.66 -42.05
C LYS A 39 -2.64 37.98 -41.06
N TYR A 40 -3.80 37.50 -41.49
CA TYR A 40 -4.73 36.79 -40.64
C TYR A 40 -4.08 35.54 -40.03
N ARG A 41 -3.43 34.68 -40.85
CA ARG A 41 -2.72 33.48 -40.36
C ARG A 41 -1.61 33.78 -39.38
N PHE A 42 -0.85 34.85 -39.63
CA PHE A 42 0.20 35.30 -38.72
C PHE A 42 -0.37 35.75 -37.37
N GLU A 43 -1.48 36.48 -37.39
CA GLU A 43 -2.16 36.95 -36.18
C GLU A 43 -2.87 35.80 -35.44
N GLU A 44 -3.40 34.79 -36.14
CA GLU A 44 -3.86 33.54 -35.51
C GLU A 44 -2.73 32.84 -34.76
N SER A 45 -1.55 32.71 -35.38
CA SER A 45 -0.39 32.07 -34.74
C SER A 45 0.08 32.85 -33.51
N LYS A 46 0.06 34.19 -33.57
CA LYS A 46 0.33 35.05 -32.41
C LYS A 46 -0.71 34.88 -31.30
N ALA A 47 -1.99 34.88 -31.65
CA ALA A 47 -3.07 34.71 -30.69
C ALA A 47 -2.96 33.35 -29.97
N LEU A 48 -2.62 32.28 -30.70
CA LEU A 48 -2.37 30.97 -30.10
C LEU A 48 -1.15 31.00 -29.17
N PHE A 49 -0.03 31.54 -29.63
CA PHE A 49 1.17 31.71 -28.80
C PHE A 49 0.91 32.51 -27.51
N LEU A 50 0.08 33.55 -27.58
CA LEU A 50 -0.33 34.32 -26.40
C LEU A 50 -1.21 33.49 -25.45
N ALA A 51 -2.12 32.68 -25.97
CA ALA A 51 -2.93 31.76 -25.16
C ALA A 51 -2.04 30.75 -24.41
N GLU A 52 -1.09 30.16 -25.12
CA GLU A 52 -0.07 29.26 -24.59
C GLU A 52 0.81 29.93 -23.54
N THR A 53 1.21 31.19 -23.79
CA THR A 53 1.99 32.00 -22.84
C THR A 53 1.20 32.24 -21.55
N GLY A 54 -0.09 32.57 -21.64
CA GLY A 54 -0.94 32.75 -20.46
C GLY A 54 -1.02 31.49 -19.59
N ILE A 55 -1.15 30.32 -20.20
CA ILE A 55 -1.10 29.03 -19.48
C ILE A 55 0.28 28.83 -18.83
N ASN A 56 1.36 29.03 -19.58
CA ASN A 56 2.71 28.72 -19.09
C ASN A 56 3.16 29.65 -17.96
N VAL A 57 2.81 30.94 -18.03
CA VAL A 57 3.23 31.93 -17.03
C VAL A 57 2.34 31.89 -15.79
N GLU A 58 1.02 31.76 -15.97
CA GLU A 58 0.06 32.00 -14.90
C GLU A 58 -0.52 30.70 -14.34
N ALA A 59 -0.77 29.69 -15.18
CA ALA A 59 -1.41 28.45 -14.73
C ALA A 59 -0.40 27.45 -14.14
N LEU A 60 0.75 27.23 -14.80
CA LEU A 60 1.74 26.22 -14.36
C LEU A 60 2.20 26.37 -12.90
N PRO A 61 2.43 27.59 -12.35
CA PRO A 61 2.83 27.73 -10.94
C PRO A 61 1.73 27.36 -9.94
N VAL A 62 0.46 27.40 -10.36
CA VAL A 62 -0.72 27.22 -9.49
C VAL A 62 -1.26 25.79 -9.60
N LEU A 63 -1.25 25.21 -10.81
CA LEU A 63 -1.81 23.88 -11.11
C LEU A 63 -1.42 22.78 -10.11
N PRO A 64 -0.14 22.63 -9.70
CA PRO A 64 0.25 21.58 -8.74
C PRO A 64 -0.45 21.63 -7.38
N LYS A 65 -1.05 22.77 -7.01
CA LYS A 65 -1.57 23.06 -5.66
C LYS A 65 -3.09 23.20 -5.60
N ILE A 66 -3.79 23.12 -6.74
CA ILE A 66 -5.23 23.32 -6.74
C ILE A 66 -5.96 22.07 -6.23
N THR A 67 -6.94 22.30 -5.36
CA THR A 67 -7.96 21.31 -4.96
C THR A 67 -9.31 21.62 -5.60
N ASP A 68 -9.53 22.89 -5.95
CA ASP A 68 -10.77 23.42 -6.50
C ASP A 68 -10.51 24.26 -7.75
N PRO A 69 -11.53 24.50 -8.60
CA PRO A 69 -11.34 25.33 -9.77
C PRO A 69 -11.06 26.80 -9.43
N VAL A 70 -10.07 27.39 -10.10
CA VAL A 70 -9.58 28.75 -9.83
C VAL A 70 -9.43 29.53 -11.14
N GLN A 71 -10.02 30.74 -11.18
CA GLN A 71 -9.72 31.73 -12.20
C GLN A 71 -8.45 32.50 -11.79
N VAL A 72 -7.33 32.24 -12.46
CA VAL A 72 -6.04 32.89 -12.15
C VAL A 72 -6.04 34.31 -12.70
N ILE A 73 -6.50 34.47 -13.94
CA ILE A 73 -6.62 35.76 -14.61
C ILE A 73 -7.95 35.87 -15.32
N ASN A 74 -8.62 37.00 -15.14
CA ASN A 74 -9.86 37.33 -15.86
C ASN A 74 -9.60 38.38 -16.95
N GLU A 75 -8.84 39.44 -16.64
CA GLU A 75 -8.60 40.55 -17.57
C GLU A 75 -7.41 40.33 -18.51
N GLY A 76 -7.34 41.10 -19.59
CA GLY A 76 -6.26 41.00 -20.58
C GLY A 76 -4.94 41.58 -20.10
N VAL A 77 -3.90 40.74 -20.00
CA VAL A 77 -2.53 41.12 -19.69
C VAL A 77 -1.74 41.29 -20.98
N LEU A 78 -1.12 42.47 -21.17
CA LEU A 78 -0.32 42.78 -22.35
C LEU A 78 1.02 42.04 -22.31
N PHE A 79 1.35 41.33 -23.39
CA PHE A 79 2.63 40.63 -23.50
C PHE A 79 3.47 41.18 -24.66
N SER A 80 4.59 41.83 -24.33
CA SER A 80 5.68 42.22 -25.26
C SER A 80 5.21 42.90 -26.56
N ASN A 81 4.17 43.75 -26.51
CA ASN A 81 3.52 44.41 -27.65
C ASN A 81 2.99 43.47 -28.75
N MET A 82 2.85 42.17 -28.49
CA MET A 82 2.33 41.19 -29.44
C MET A 82 0.80 41.04 -29.37
N GLY A 83 0.22 41.29 -28.19
CA GLY A 83 -1.21 41.20 -27.92
C GLY A 83 -1.45 41.00 -26.42
N THR A 84 -2.60 40.45 -26.07
CA THR A 84 -2.99 40.18 -24.68
C THR A 84 -3.34 38.71 -24.47
N TYR A 85 -2.97 38.14 -23.33
CA TYR A 85 -3.55 36.89 -22.84
C TYR A 85 -4.57 37.18 -21.73
N SER A 86 -5.63 36.37 -21.62
CA SER A 86 -6.74 36.58 -20.69
C SER A 86 -7.43 35.24 -20.38
N ASP A 87 -8.42 35.29 -19.48
CA ASP A 87 -9.26 34.13 -19.13
C ASP A 87 -8.45 32.87 -18.76
N VAL A 88 -7.36 33.03 -18.01
CA VAL A 88 -6.58 31.88 -17.53
C VAL A 88 -7.32 31.21 -16.37
N TYR A 89 -7.74 29.97 -16.60
CA TYR A 89 -8.55 29.18 -15.68
C TYR A 89 -7.93 27.82 -15.44
N CYS A 90 -7.85 27.40 -14.18
CA CYS A 90 -7.34 26.11 -13.76
C CYS A 90 -8.44 25.31 -13.08
N SER A 91 -8.46 24.00 -13.28
CA SER A 91 -9.41 23.08 -12.63
C SER A 91 -8.80 21.69 -12.47
N THR A 92 -9.33 20.90 -11.54
CA THR A 92 -8.96 19.50 -11.37
C THR A 92 -10.22 18.65 -11.21
N PHE A 93 -10.16 17.39 -11.65
CA PHE A 93 -11.20 16.38 -11.40
C PHE A 93 -10.58 14.99 -11.31
N THR A 94 -11.21 14.08 -10.59
CA THR A 94 -10.77 12.67 -10.51
C THR A 94 -11.44 11.87 -11.63
N ASP A 95 -10.67 11.10 -12.39
CA ASP A 95 -11.22 10.17 -13.38
C ASP A 95 -11.71 8.87 -12.73
N ASN A 96 -12.25 7.96 -13.55
CA ASN A 96 -12.79 6.69 -13.06
C ASN A 96 -11.70 5.78 -12.45
N MET A 97 -10.42 6.00 -12.80
CA MET A 97 -9.28 5.26 -12.27
C MET A 97 -8.79 5.82 -10.94
N GLY A 98 -9.44 6.83 -10.37
CA GLY A 98 -8.95 7.51 -9.18
C GLY A 98 -7.75 8.42 -9.45
N GLN A 99 -7.40 8.70 -10.71
CA GLN A 99 -6.35 9.64 -11.06
C GLN A 99 -6.90 11.06 -11.16
N ASN A 100 -6.22 12.02 -10.53
CA ASN A 100 -6.55 13.43 -10.69
C ASN A 100 -6.07 13.94 -12.06
N ILE A 101 -6.93 14.63 -12.79
CA ILE A 101 -6.59 15.31 -14.05
C ILE A 101 -6.64 16.81 -13.81
N PHE A 102 -5.48 17.45 -13.99
CA PHE A 102 -5.31 18.89 -13.87
C PHE A 102 -5.44 19.53 -15.24
N MET A 103 -6.25 20.58 -15.34
CA MET A 103 -6.52 21.27 -16.58
C MET A 103 -6.25 22.76 -16.44
N ALA A 104 -5.66 23.35 -17.47
CA ALA A 104 -5.59 24.80 -17.62
C ALA A 104 -6.04 25.24 -19.00
N ARG A 105 -6.77 26.35 -19.05
CA ARG A 105 -7.19 27.00 -20.29
C ARG A 105 -6.76 28.45 -20.26
N GLY A 106 -6.45 29.00 -21.42
CA GLY A 106 -6.12 30.41 -21.57
C GLY A 106 -6.51 30.91 -22.95
N LYS A 107 -6.85 32.19 -23.05
CA LYS A 107 -7.12 32.86 -24.32
C LYS A 107 -6.03 33.85 -24.66
N GLY A 108 -5.71 33.93 -25.93
CA GLY A 108 -4.80 34.94 -26.47
C GLY A 108 -5.50 35.74 -27.55
N THR A 109 -5.34 37.06 -27.51
CA THR A 109 -5.94 37.98 -28.46
C THR A 109 -4.86 38.84 -29.11
N SER A 110 -4.81 38.83 -30.44
CA SER A 110 -3.98 39.73 -31.22
C SER A 110 -4.85 40.62 -32.12
N THR A 111 -4.32 41.76 -32.55
CA THR A 111 -5.08 42.73 -33.35
C THR A 111 -4.26 43.22 -34.55
N PHE A 112 -4.91 43.31 -35.71
CA PHE A 112 -4.32 43.88 -36.92
C PHE A 112 -5.31 44.76 -37.68
N LYS A 113 -4.80 45.59 -38.58
CA LYS A 113 -5.64 46.43 -39.44
C LYS A 113 -5.91 45.74 -40.77
N ASN A 114 -7.18 45.68 -41.17
CA ASN A 114 -7.58 45.18 -42.49
C ASN A 114 -7.21 46.18 -43.61
N THR A 115 -7.51 45.84 -44.86
CA THR A 115 -7.26 46.69 -46.04
C THR A 115 -7.98 48.05 -46.01
N LEU A 116 -8.97 48.22 -45.14
CA LEU A 116 -9.71 49.47 -44.91
C LEU A 116 -9.21 50.24 -43.68
N GLY A 117 -8.12 49.79 -43.04
CA GLY A 117 -7.57 50.40 -41.83
C GLY A 117 -8.36 50.14 -40.55
N LYS A 118 -9.43 49.34 -40.60
CA LYS A 118 -10.22 48.98 -39.42
C LYS A 118 -9.51 47.88 -38.62
N PRO A 119 -9.50 47.97 -37.28
CA PRO A 119 -8.93 46.92 -36.44
C PRO A 119 -9.80 45.66 -36.53
N VAL A 120 -9.13 44.51 -36.60
CA VAL A 120 -9.70 43.16 -36.53
C VAL A 120 -8.96 42.45 -35.41
N SER A 121 -9.70 41.96 -34.42
CA SER A 121 -9.17 41.12 -33.34
C SER A 121 -9.33 39.65 -33.69
N ILE A 122 -8.29 38.87 -33.39
CA ILE A 122 -8.32 37.40 -33.47
C ILE A 122 -8.08 36.88 -32.07
N THR A 123 -8.97 36.02 -31.59
CA THR A 123 -8.84 35.33 -30.31
C THR A 123 -8.69 33.84 -30.54
N ARG A 124 -7.74 33.22 -29.85
CA ARG A 124 -7.48 31.78 -29.85
C ARG A 124 -7.48 31.27 -28.42
N GLU A 125 -7.82 30.00 -28.22
CA GLU A 125 -7.87 29.37 -26.91
C GLU A 125 -6.99 28.13 -26.93
N ALA A 126 -6.17 27.97 -25.90
CA ALA A 126 -5.34 26.80 -25.69
C ALA A 126 -5.82 26.06 -24.43
N ASN A 127 -5.59 24.75 -24.40
CA ASN A 127 -5.85 23.89 -23.26
C ASN A 127 -4.64 23.00 -22.97
N LEU A 128 -4.37 22.82 -21.68
CA LEU A 128 -3.36 21.96 -21.12
C LEU A 128 -4.05 20.94 -20.23
N GLN A 129 -3.70 19.67 -20.37
CA GLN A 129 -4.06 18.61 -19.45
C GLN A 129 -2.81 17.97 -18.89
N MET A 130 -2.78 17.79 -17.58
CA MET A 130 -1.69 17.14 -16.86
C MET A 130 -2.26 16.12 -15.89
N ILE A 131 -1.47 15.10 -15.59
CA ILE A 131 -1.76 14.11 -14.56
C ILE A 131 -0.63 14.14 -13.53
N PRO A 132 -0.89 13.85 -12.25
CA PRO A 132 0.16 13.70 -11.27
C PRO A 132 1.01 12.48 -11.63
N GLU A 133 2.29 12.58 -11.33
CA GLU A 133 3.16 11.43 -11.21
C GLU A 133 2.60 10.48 -10.13
N SER A 134 2.81 9.18 -10.32
CA SER A 134 2.38 8.14 -9.39
C SER A 134 3.59 7.37 -8.88
N PHE A 135 3.44 6.76 -7.70
CA PHE A 135 4.39 5.75 -7.23
C PHE A 135 4.51 4.55 -8.19
N ALA A 136 3.52 4.33 -9.07
CA ALA A 136 3.63 3.36 -10.16
C ALA A 136 4.66 3.75 -11.23
N HIS A 137 5.11 5.00 -11.28
CA HIS A 137 6.11 5.45 -12.26
C HIS A 137 7.56 5.20 -11.83
N PHE A 138 7.79 4.75 -10.59
CA PHE A 138 9.11 4.46 -10.06
C PHE A 138 9.35 2.96 -10.10
N MET A 139 10.35 2.52 -10.87
CA MET A 139 10.80 1.14 -10.80
C MET A 139 11.19 0.79 -9.36
N TYR A 140 11.90 1.71 -8.72
CA TYR A 140 12.33 1.56 -7.33
C TYR A 140 12.27 2.92 -6.62
N PHE A 141 11.48 2.99 -5.56
CA PHE A 141 11.40 4.12 -4.65
C PHE A 141 11.58 3.65 -3.20
N THR A 142 12.39 4.36 -2.42
CA THR A 142 12.41 4.18 -0.96
C THR A 142 12.36 5.52 -0.24
N GLU A 143 11.57 5.58 0.83
CA GLU A 143 11.58 6.72 1.75
C GLU A 143 12.90 6.76 2.54
N SER A 144 13.28 5.61 3.09
CA SER A 144 14.54 5.44 3.80
C SER A 144 15.33 4.27 3.23
N GLU A 145 16.64 4.44 3.06
CA GLU A 145 17.58 3.35 2.78
C GLU A 145 17.95 2.59 4.07
N GLU A 146 17.13 2.67 5.13
CA GLU A 146 17.24 1.76 6.26
C GLU A 146 16.68 0.37 5.90
N PRO A 147 17.30 -0.71 6.36
CA PRO A 147 16.75 -2.05 6.17
C PRO A 147 15.42 -2.24 6.91
N GLY A 148 14.48 -2.99 6.34
CA GLY A 148 13.17 -3.25 6.95
C GLY A 148 12.49 -4.56 6.54
N GLY A 149 11.33 -4.82 7.15
CA GLY A 149 10.39 -5.88 6.76
C GLY A 149 10.67 -7.28 7.28
N GLY A 150 11.70 -7.47 8.09
CA GLY A 150 11.98 -8.77 8.71
C GLY A 150 13.06 -8.70 9.80
N PRO A 151 13.31 -9.81 10.50
CA PRO A 151 14.16 -9.85 11.68
C PRO A 151 15.65 -9.73 11.34
N GLY A 152 16.44 -9.44 12.38
CA GLY A 152 17.89 -9.37 12.27
C GLY A 152 18.33 -8.40 11.19
N LEU A 153 17.81 -7.17 11.24
CA LEU A 153 18.21 -6.11 10.32
C LEU A 153 19.69 -5.80 10.54
N GLY A 154 20.45 -5.70 9.44
CA GLY A 154 21.86 -5.30 9.50
C GLY A 154 22.01 -3.81 9.75
N SER A 155 23.25 -3.31 9.76
CA SER A 155 23.51 -1.88 9.92
C SER A 155 23.50 -1.09 8.62
N TYR A 156 23.47 -1.75 7.45
CA TYR A 156 23.43 -1.08 6.16
C TYR A 156 22.86 -1.97 5.04
N VAL A 157 22.47 -1.32 3.95
CA VAL A 157 22.04 -1.89 2.67
C VAL A 157 22.76 -1.13 1.56
N SER A 158 23.17 -1.83 0.50
CA SER A 158 23.88 -1.18 -0.60
C SER A 158 23.49 -1.79 -1.95
N PHE A 159 23.66 -1.03 -3.03
CA PHE A 159 23.55 -1.53 -4.40
C PHE A 159 24.91 -2.08 -4.85
N GLY A 160 24.94 -3.29 -5.37
CA GLY A 160 26.16 -3.99 -5.80
C GLY A 160 26.10 -4.44 -7.25
N GLY A 161 27.09 -5.25 -7.65
CA GLY A 161 27.27 -5.69 -9.05
C GLY A 161 26.13 -6.51 -9.66
N SER A 162 25.18 -6.98 -8.85
CA SER A 162 24.02 -7.75 -9.29
C SER A 162 22.74 -6.93 -9.37
N ASP A 163 22.77 -5.65 -8.99
CA ASP A 163 21.61 -4.77 -9.09
C ASP A 163 21.59 -4.13 -10.48
N ILE A 164 20.65 -4.55 -11.32
CA ILE A 164 20.40 -4.01 -12.65
C ILE A 164 19.02 -3.37 -12.61
N LEU A 165 18.94 -2.04 -12.76
CA LEU A 165 17.69 -1.30 -12.72
C LEU A 165 17.54 -0.42 -13.96
N GLU A 166 16.30 -0.15 -14.34
CA GLU A 166 15.87 0.73 -15.41
C GLU A 166 14.76 1.68 -14.94
N GLY A 167 14.19 2.50 -15.84
CA GLY A 167 13.10 3.40 -15.48
C GLY A 167 13.52 4.46 -14.45
N LYS A 168 12.62 4.83 -13.52
CA LYS A 168 12.94 5.81 -12.46
C LYS A 168 13.34 5.10 -11.17
N VAL A 169 14.53 5.43 -10.66
CA VAL A 169 15.08 4.95 -9.40
C VAL A 169 15.26 6.15 -8.48
N HIS A 170 14.55 6.17 -7.35
CA HIS A 170 14.55 7.32 -6.44
C HIS A 170 14.71 6.88 -4.98
N THR A 171 15.46 7.65 -4.20
CA THR A 171 15.49 7.51 -2.74
C THR A 171 15.42 8.87 -2.06
N ASN A 172 14.61 8.97 -1.02
CA ASN A 172 14.61 10.12 -0.13
C ASN A 172 15.76 10.07 0.90
N GLY A 173 16.47 8.95 0.99
CA GLY A 173 17.69 8.79 1.79
C GLY A 173 18.98 9.02 1.00
N GLN A 174 20.09 8.55 1.56
CA GLN A 174 21.39 8.48 0.87
C GLN A 174 21.50 7.16 0.14
N MET A 175 21.71 7.20 -1.17
CA MET A 175 21.93 5.99 -1.95
C MET A 175 23.33 5.44 -1.72
N GLN A 176 23.45 4.21 -1.24
CA GLN A 176 24.75 3.61 -0.92
C GLN A 176 25.15 2.52 -1.91
N MET A 177 26.33 2.65 -2.50
CA MET A 177 26.95 1.62 -3.34
C MET A 177 27.82 0.68 -2.53
N SER A 178 27.95 -0.54 -3.03
CA SER A 178 28.80 -1.59 -2.48
C SER A 178 30.28 -1.26 -2.72
N ASN A 179 31.13 -1.82 -1.86
CA ASN A 179 32.57 -1.90 -2.14
C ASN A 179 32.92 -3.05 -3.10
N TRP A 180 31.94 -3.89 -3.43
CA TRP A 180 32.08 -5.10 -4.24
C TRP A 180 31.09 -5.08 -5.41
N GLY A 181 31.58 -4.69 -6.59
CA GLY A 181 30.77 -4.52 -7.80
C GLY A 181 29.88 -3.28 -7.75
N CYS A 182 29.48 -2.81 -8.94
CA CYS A 182 28.67 -1.61 -9.12
C CYS A 182 27.37 -1.95 -9.84
N PRO A 183 26.24 -1.35 -9.45
CA PRO A 183 24.98 -1.58 -10.13
C PRO A 183 25.02 -1.09 -11.57
N ASP A 184 24.17 -1.67 -12.40
CA ASP A 184 23.91 -1.18 -13.75
C ASP A 184 22.66 -0.30 -13.75
N PHE A 185 22.87 0.99 -13.98
CA PHE A 185 21.84 2.02 -14.12
C PHE A 185 21.81 2.62 -15.53
N THR A 186 22.36 1.93 -16.54
CA THR A 186 22.47 2.44 -17.91
C THR A 186 21.10 2.87 -18.47
N ASN A 187 20.03 2.16 -18.10
CA ASN A 187 18.66 2.44 -18.53
C ASN A 187 17.81 3.12 -17.44
N ALA A 188 18.43 3.62 -16.35
CA ALA A 188 17.73 4.23 -15.22
C ALA A 188 17.96 5.75 -15.12
N GLN A 189 16.94 6.45 -14.64
CA GLN A 189 17.01 7.81 -14.14
C GLN A 189 17.13 7.76 -12.62
N VAL A 190 18.33 8.05 -12.11
CA VAL A 190 18.68 7.90 -10.70
C VAL A 190 18.57 9.24 -9.98
N SER A 191 17.84 9.26 -8.88
CA SER A 191 17.62 10.42 -8.02
C SER A 191 17.83 10.06 -6.55
N ALA A 192 18.61 10.84 -5.82
CA ALA A 192 18.84 10.69 -4.39
C ALA A 192 18.77 12.05 -3.70
N VAL A 193 18.00 12.14 -2.62
CA VAL A 193 17.82 13.41 -1.88
C VAL A 193 19.02 13.73 -0.99
N GLN A 194 19.65 12.71 -0.39
CA GLN A 194 20.82 12.89 0.51
C GLN A 194 22.14 12.49 -0.17
N GLY A 195 22.17 12.53 -1.50
CA GLY A 195 23.31 12.20 -2.33
C GLY A 195 23.59 10.71 -2.50
N ILE A 196 24.68 10.43 -3.21
CA ILE A 196 25.12 9.08 -3.57
C ILE A 196 26.50 8.80 -2.95
N ALA A 197 26.58 7.76 -2.14
CA ALA A 197 27.83 7.23 -1.62
C ALA A 197 28.37 6.15 -2.57
N TYR A 198 29.32 6.53 -3.44
CA TYR A 198 29.82 5.69 -4.54
C TYR A 198 30.63 4.46 -4.13
N GLY A 199 31.13 4.36 -2.90
CA GLY A 199 31.95 3.21 -2.48
C GLY A 199 33.18 3.04 -3.40
N ASN A 200 33.33 1.86 -4.02
CA ASN A 200 34.38 1.58 -5.01
C ASN A 200 33.93 1.81 -6.47
N CYS A 201 32.75 2.39 -6.68
CA CYS A 201 32.22 2.68 -8.00
C CYS A 201 32.74 4.01 -8.54
N ASP A 202 32.85 4.08 -9.87
CA ASP A 202 33.29 5.26 -10.57
C ASP A 202 32.14 6.28 -10.69
N SER A 203 32.31 7.45 -10.09
CA SER A 203 31.32 8.53 -10.15
C SER A 203 31.10 9.07 -11.56
N ASP A 204 32.12 9.01 -12.43
CA ASP A 204 32.03 9.53 -13.80
C ASP A 204 31.05 8.71 -14.65
N SER A 205 30.80 7.46 -14.27
CA SER A 205 29.84 6.59 -14.96
C SER A 205 28.39 7.03 -14.77
N TRP A 206 28.08 7.84 -13.77
CA TRP A 206 26.70 8.24 -13.41
C TRP A 206 26.48 9.75 -13.38
N ILE A 207 27.11 10.47 -14.31
CA ILE A 207 27.00 11.93 -14.39
C ILE A 207 25.56 12.45 -14.60
N SER A 208 24.64 11.58 -15.04
CA SER A 208 23.22 11.88 -15.20
C SER A 208 22.39 11.65 -13.94
N ALA A 209 22.96 11.09 -12.88
CA ALA A 209 22.27 10.92 -11.61
C ALA A 209 22.08 12.27 -10.92
N ASN A 210 20.90 12.47 -10.34
CA ASN A 210 20.58 13.65 -9.54
C ASN A 210 20.82 13.35 -8.06
N ASP A 211 21.91 13.86 -7.50
CA ASP A 211 22.31 13.67 -6.10
C ASP A 211 21.80 14.77 -5.15
N GLU A 212 21.01 15.72 -5.68
CA GLU A 212 20.32 16.78 -4.94
C GLU A 212 18.81 16.79 -5.30
N ALA A 213 18.22 15.61 -5.41
CA ALA A 213 16.82 15.48 -5.80
C ALA A 213 15.87 16.11 -4.77
N GLU A 214 14.71 16.57 -5.24
CA GLU A 214 13.64 17.01 -4.34
C GLU A 214 13.02 15.80 -3.62
N ARG A 215 12.70 15.98 -2.34
CA ARG A 215 12.04 14.95 -1.53
C ARG A 215 10.60 14.74 -1.98
N ILE A 216 10.22 13.47 -2.17
CA ILE A 216 8.85 13.05 -2.47
C ILE A 216 8.14 12.76 -1.14
N GLY A 217 6.90 13.18 -0.96
CA GLY A 217 6.11 12.90 0.24
C GLY A 217 5.78 11.41 0.36
N PHE A 218 6.23 10.78 1.44
CA PHE A 218 5.92 9.38 1.78
C PHE A 218 5.63 9.25 3.29
N PRO A 219 4.63 8.45 3.70
CA PRO A 219 3.67 7.72 2.86
C PRO A 219 2.76 8.67 2.07
N PRO A 220 2.13 8.21 0.97
CA PRO A 220 1.30 9.08 0.14
C PRO A 220 0.07 9.62 0.88
N ASP A 221 -0.14 10.94 0.80
CA ASP A 221 -1.23 11.62 1.51
C ASP A 221 -2.61 11.16 1.06
N ASN A 222 -3.44 10.74 2.02
CA ASN A 222 -4.84 10.31 1.83
C ASN A 222 -5.06 9.23 0.76
N ALA A 223 -4.00 8.64 0.17
CA ALA A 223 -4.15 7.74 -0.96
C ALA A 223 -4.78 6.40 -0.54
N ARG A 224 -4.38 5.86 0.62
CA ARG A 224 -4.97 4.64 1.17
C ARG A 224 -6.45 4.83 1.46
N GLN A 225 -6.80 5.92 2.13
CA GLN A 225 -8.19 6.24 2.45
C GLN A 225 -9.05 6.39 1.19
N ARG A 226 -8.53 7.04 0.14
CA ARG A 226 -9.21 7.12 -1.15
C ARG A 226 -9.43 5.76 -1.79
N ALA A 227 -8.44 4.86 -1.75
CA ALA A 227 -8.60 3.51 -2.27
C ALA A 227 -9.68 2.74 -1.48
N ILE A 228 -9.67 2.85 -0.14
CA ILE A 228 -10.66 2.24 0.75
C ILE A 228 -12.08 2.77 0.48
N GLU A 229 -12.25 4.08 0.36
CA GLU A 229 -13.56 4.72 0.10
C GLU A 229 -14.15 4.37 -1.26
N ASN A 230 -13.31 3.93 -2.21
CA ASN A 230 -13.71 3.53 -3.56
C ASN A 230 -13.55 2.01 -3.77
N ALA A 231 -13.47 1.23 -2.70
CA ALA A 231 -13.39 -0.22 -2.77
C ALA A 231 -14.65 -0.81 -3.43
N THR A 232 -14.45 -1.61 -4.47
CA THR A 232 -15.50 -2.39 -5.14
C THR A 232 -15.95 -3.56 -4.26
N TYR A 233 -14.98 -4.20 -3.60
CA TYR A 233 -15.20 -5.30 -2.67
C TYR A 233 -14.50 -5.03 -1.35
N VAL A 234 -15.18 -5.32 -0.25
CA VAL A 234 -14.66 -5.19 1.10
C VAL A 234 -14.78 -6.53 1.80
N PHE A 235 -13.67 -7.06 2.28
CA PHE A 235 -13.60 -8.31 3.04
C PHE A 235 -13.02 -8.01 4.42
N THR A 236 -13.76 -8.36 5.46
CA THR A 236 -13.42 -8.12 6.87
C THR A 236 -12.59 -9.26 7.42
N ALA A 237 -11.70 -8.93 8.35
CA ALA A 237 -10.88 -9.91 9.07
C ALA A 237 -10.91 -9.80 10.60
N ASP A 238 -11.63 -8.82 11.10
CA ASP A 238 -11.81 -8.48 12.52
C ASP A 238 -13.13 -8.97 13.12
N ASP A 239 -14.00 -9.61 12.33
CA ASP A 239 -15.34 -10.06 12.78
C ASP A 239 -15.31 -11.08 13.93
N LEU A 240 -14.16 -11.72 14.17
CA LEU A 240 -13.97 -12.73 15.21
C LEU A 240 -13.14 -12.23 16.41
N LEU A 241 -12.87 -10.93 16.47
CA LEU A 241 -12.16 -10.27 17.57
C LEU A 241 -13.14 -9.70 18.61
N PHE A 242 -12.66 -9.55 19.84
CA PHE A 242 -13.35 -8.87 20.95
C PHE A 242 -14.73 -9.44 21.29
N ARG A 243 -14.93 -10.73 21.02
CA ARG A 243 -16.15 -11.44 21.37
C ARG A 243 -16.16 -11.67 22.89
N SER A 244 -17.31 -11.44 23.52
CA SER A 244 -17.51 -11.70 24.95
C SER A 244 -17.36 -13.18 25.30
N SER A 245 -17.57 -14.07 24.32
CA SER A 245 -17.68 -15.52 24.52
C SER A 245 -16.40 -16.34 24.28
N GLY A 246 -15.21 -15.76 24.01
CA GLY A 246 -14.02 -16.59 23.79
C GLY A 246 -12.77 -15.93 23.21
N LYS A 247 -11.82 -16.81 22.81
CA LYS A 247 -10.51 -16.51 22.19
C LYS A 247 -10.66 -15.67 20.93
N ASP A 248 -9.92 -14.56 20.88
CA ASP A 248 -9.81 -13.76 19.66
C ASP A 248 -9.24 -14.62 18.54
N SER A 249 -9.86 -14.56 17.37
CA SER A 249 -9.38 -15.22 16.17
C SER A 249 -9.42 -14.20 15.04
N LEU A 250 -8.47 -14.32 14.12
CA LEU A 250 -8.39 -13.48 12.93
C LEU A 250 -8.89 -14.28 11.73
N ILE A 251 -9.19 -13.59 10.63
CA ILE A 251 -9.59 -14.23 9.38
C ILE A 251 -8.49 -14.02 8.34
N MET A 252 -7.98 -15.11 7.77
CA MET A 252 -7.06 -15.08 6.64
C MET A 252 -7.87 -14.95 5.36
N THR A 253 -7.43 -14.09 4.44
CA THR A 253 -8.01 -14.00 3.10
C THR A 253 -7.01 -14.48 2.06
N GLU A 254 -7.41 -15.38 1.16
CA GLU A 254 -6.63 -15.73 -0.03
C GLU A 254 -7.38 -15.31 -1.29
N ILE A 255 -6.65 -14.61 -2.17
CA ILE A 255 -7.08 -14.19 -3.50
C ILE A 255 -6.25 -14.95 -4.53
N GLU A 256 -6.92 -15.68 -5.40
CA GLU A 256 -6.32 -16.32 -6.57
C GLU A 256 -6.89 -15.66 -7.83
N PHE A 257 -6.06 -14.93 -8.56
CA PHE A 257 -6.44 -14.35 -9.84
C PHE A 257 -6.58 -15.46 -10.88
N VAL A 258 -7.68 -15.39 -11.64
CA VAL A 258 -8.04 -16.37 -12.66
C VAL A 258 -8.61 -15.63 -13.87
N ASP A 259 -8.76 -16.34 -14.99
CA ASP A 259 -9.39 -15.77 -16.19
C ASP A 259 -10.74 -15.13 -15.87
N ASN A 260 -10.95 -13.90 -16.34
CA ASN A 260 -12.14 -13.08 -16.10
C ASN A 260 -12.48 -12.81 -14.61
N GLY A 261 -11.51 -12.79 -13.68
CA GLY A 261 -11.83 -12.46 -12.29
C GLY A 261 -10.81 -12.88 -11.24
N PHE A 262 -11.31 -13.14 -10.04
CA PHE A 262 -10.54 -13.73 -8.96
C PHE A 262 -11.41 -14.67 -8.11
N MET A 263 -10.79 -15.70 -7.56
CA MET A 263 -11.36 -16.56 -6.52
C MET A 263 -10.94 -16.02 -5.16
N LEU A 264 -11.87 -16.01 -4.21
CA LEU A 264 -11.60 -15.63 -2.82
C LEU A 264 -12.04 -16.71 -1.85
N SER A 265 -11.22 -16.95 -0.84
CA SER A 265 -11.53 -17.83 0.28
C SER A 265 -11.11 -17.19 1.60
N GLN A 266 -11.85 -17.48 2.67
CA GLN A 266 -11.57 -16.95 4.00
C GLN A 266 -11.68 -18.03 5.06
N TRP A 267 -10.72 -18.06 5.98
CA TRP A 267 -10.73 -19.00 7.10
C TRP A 267 -10.21 -18.39 8.39
N SER A 268 -10.69 -18.91 9.52
CA SER A 268 -10.26 -18.44 10.84
C SER A 268 -8.88 -18.98 11.22
N TYR A 269 -8.10 -18.18 11.95
CA TYR A 269 -6.83 -18.60 12.52
C TYR A 269 -6.53 -17.89 13.85
N GLN A 270 -5.66 -18.49 14.63
CA GLN A 270 -5.14 -17.94 15.88
C GLN A 270 -3.61 -17.85 15.81
N ILE A 271 -3.06 -16.84 16.46
CA ILE A 271 -1.61 -16.66 16.55
C ILE A 271 -1.13 -17.27 17.86
N PRO A 272 -0.20 -18.24 17.80
CA PRO A 272 0.40 -18.78 19.01
C PRO A 272 1.17 -17.73 19.81
N PRO A 273 1.16 -17.82 21.15
CA PRO A 273 0.72 -18.99 21.93
C PRO A 273 -0.79 -19.14 22.08
N ILE A 274 -1.27 -20.37 21.87
CA ILE A 274 -2.66 -20.79 22.02
C ILE A 274 -2.78 -21.53 23.35
N GLY A 275 -3.57 -21.00 24.27
CA GLY A 275 -3.84 -21.69 25.52
C GLY A 275 -4.69 -22.95 25.32
N VAL A 276 -4.64 -23.90 26.27
CA VAL A 276 -5.60 -25.01 26.34
C VAL A 276 -7.03 -24.49 26.35
N GLU A 277 -7.96 -25.30 25.86
CA GLU A 277 -9.39 -24.99 26.03
C GLU A 277 -9.72 -24.91 27.52
N GLY A 278 -10.60 -23.98 27.85
CA GLY A 278 -11.06 -23.71 29.20
C GLY A 278 -12.29 -22.81 29.15
N PRO A 279 -12.84 -22.46 30.32
CA PRO A 279 -14.05 -21.65 30.40
C PRO A 279 -13.91 -20.35 29.60
N PRO A 280 -14.93 -19.94 28.82
CA PRO A 280 -14.89 -18.66 28.13
C PRO A 280 -14.81 -17.50 29.14
N PRO A 281 -14.13 -16.39 28.77
CA PRO A 281 -14.18 -15.17 29.57
C PRO A 281 -15.64 -14.76 29.80
N THR A 282 -15.95 -14.31 31.02
CA THR A 282 -17.31 -13.94 31.39
C THR A 282 -17.32 -12.56 32.01
N THR A 283 -18.21 -11.69 31.51
CA THR A 283 -18.29 -10.29 31.93
C THR A 283 -19.29 -10.13 33.08
N PHE A 284 -18.91 -9.37 34.11
CA PHE A 284 -19.72 -9.07 35.29
C PHE A 284 -19.64 -7.58 35.65
N ARG A 285 -20.49 -7.16 36.59
CA ARG A 285 -20.33 -5.89 37.29
C ARG A 285 -19.61 -6.11 38.63
N TRP A 286 -18.65 -5.25 38.94
CA TRP A 286 -17.95 -5.28 40.21
C TRP A 286 -18.89 -4.93 41.38
N ASP A 287 -18.86 -5.72 42.45
CA ASP A 287 -19.52 -5.41 43.73
C ASP A 287 -18.50 -4.93 44.77
N LEU A 288 -18.88 -3.91 45.55
CA LEU A 288 -18.10 -3.50 46.71
C LEU A 288 -18.41 -4.33 47.96
N ASP A 289 -19.50 -5.10 47.94
CA ASP A 289 -19.86 -5.98 49.05
C ASP A 289 -18.90 -7.18 49.14
N THR A 290 -18.38 -7.38 50.35
CA THR A 290 -17.33 -8.37 50.65
C THR A 290 -17.89 -9.63 51.31
N SER A 291 -19.16 -9.93 51.04
CA SER A 291 -19.87 -11.06 51.61
C SER A 291 -20.73 -11.74 50.57
N PRO A 292 -20.69 -13.08 50.45
CA PRO A 292 -21.35 -13.80 49.36
C PRO A 292 -22.88 -13.65 49.40
N ASN A 293 -23.48 -13.50 50.59
CA ASN A 293 -24.92 -13.31 50.76
C ASN A 293 -25.43 -11.91 50.35
N LEU A 294 -24.51 -10.98 50.10
CA LEU A 294 -24.81 -9.61 49.69
C LEU A 294 -24.54 -9.38 48.21
N LEU A 295 -23.91 -10.34 47.52
CA LEU A 295 -23.72 -10.30 46.08
C LEU A 295 -25.09 -10.19 45.42
N THR A 296 -25.30 -9.12 44.65
CA THR A 296 -26.53 -8.92 43.90
C THR A 296 -26.44 -9.55 42.50
N ASP A 297 -27.58 -9.84 41.88
CA ASP A 297 -27.65 -10.51 40.57
C ASP A 297 -26.67 -9.88 39.55
N ARG A 298 -25.91 -10.73 38.85
CA ARG A 298 -24.94 -10.39 37.77
C ARG A 298 -23.66 -9.69 38.22
N ARG A 299 -23.22 -9.95 39.46
CA ARG A 299 -22.02 -9.33 40.02
C ARG A 299 -20.92 -10.31 40.40
N ILE A 300 -19.72 -9.75 40.56
CA ILE A 300 -18.52 -10.43 41.03
C ILE A 300 -17.83 -9.58 42.11
N ALA A 301 -17.28 -10.22 43.15
CA ALA A 301 -16.68 -9.51 44.27
C ALA A 301 -15.57 -10.31 44.97
N PHE A 302 -14.60 -9.60 45.56
CA PHE A 302 -13.68 -10.19 46.53
C PHE A 302 -14.27 -10.19 47.94
N ASP A 303 -13.81 -11.11 48.79
CA ASP A 303 -14.11 -11.17 50.22
C ASP A 303 -13.43 -10.07 51.07
N ALA A 304 -12.62 -9.21 50.44
CA ALA A 304 -11.92 -8.13 51.10
C ALA A 304 -12.06 -6.81 50.32
N PRO A 305 -12.20 -5.66 51.02
CA PRO A 305 -12.25 -4.37 50.36
C PRO A 305 -10.86 -3.93 49.90
N TRP A 306 -10.81 -2.95 49.00
CA TRP A 306 -9.57 -2.30 48.58
C TRP A 306 -8.87 -1.62 49.75
N ASP A 307 -7.61 -1.98 50.02
CA ASP A 307 -6.80 -1.27 51.01
C ASP A 307 -6.06 -0.09 50.35
N THR A 308 -6.56 1.12 50.61
CA THR A 308 -5.99 2.38 50.10
C THR A 308 -4.59 2.69 50.65
N THR A 309 -4.16 2.04 51.72
CA THR A 309 -2.84 2.26 52.33
C THR A 309 -1.78 1.39 51.68
N SER A 310 -2.07 0.12 51.46
CA SER A 310 -1.13 -0.82 50.83
C SER A 310 -1.25 -0.86 49.30
N GLY A 311 -2.38 -0.44 48.73
CA GLY A 311 -2.64 -0.50 47.31
C GLY A 311 -2.91 -1.91 46.79
N PHE A 312 -3.52 -2.77 47.62
CA PHE A 312 -3.76 -4.18 47.31
C PHE A 312 -5.14 -4.65 47.80
N TYR A 313 -5.64 -5.72 47.18
CA TYR A 313 -6.69 -6.56 47.74
C TYR A 313 -6.06 -7.72 48.53
N TRP A 314 -6.50 -7.92 49.77
CA TRP A 314 -6.11 -9.03 50.63
C TRP A 314 -7.20 -10.10 50.64
N THR A 315 -7.51 -10.61 49.45
CA THR A 315 -8.60 -11.57 49.22
C THR A 315 -8.12 -13.01 49.30
N ASP A 316 -8.95 -13.88 49.86
CA ASP A 316 -8.80 -15.34 49.78
C ASP A 316 -9.98 -16.02 49.06
N SER A 317 -11.01 -15.25 48.69
CA SER A 317 -12.22 -15.75 48.05
C SER A 317 -12.79 -14.78 47.02
N LEU A 318 -13.21 -15.32 45.87
CA LEU A 318 -13.92 -14.63 44.80
C LEU A 318 -15.36 -15.14 44.76
N PHE A 319 -16.32 -14.23 44.86
CA PHE A 319 -17.76 -14.51 44.79
C PHE A 319 -18.27 -14.15 43.40
N ILE A 320 -18.96 -15.09 42.76
CA ILE A 320 -19.38 -14.99 41.36
C ILE A 320 -20.85 -15.37 41.28
N ASP A 321 -21.67 -14.51 40.68
CA ASP A 321 -23.07 -14.80 40.40
C ASP A 321 -23.23 -15.84 39.28
N ASN A 322 -24.35 -16.57 39.23
CA ASN A 322 -24.62 -17.53 38.16
C ASN A 322 -25.32 -16.92 36.94
N GLU A 323 -25.57 -15.61 36.92
CA GLU A 323 -25.89 -14.85 35.71
C GLU A 323 -24.71 -13.96 35.29
N ASP A 324 -24.44 -13.91 33.97
CA ASP A 324 -23.51 -12.93 33.41
C ASP A 324 -24.12 -11.50 33.37
N MET A 325 -23.35 -10.51 32.92
CA MET A 325 -23.83 -9.14 32.77
C MET A 325 -25.12 -9.00 31.92
N ASP A 326 -25.29 -9.86 30.90
CA ASP A 326 -26.44 -9.84 30.00
C ASP A 326 -27.67 -10.55 30.63
N GLY A 327 -27.46 -11.35 31.68
CA GLY A 327 -28.50 -12.12 32.36
C GLY A 327 -28.65 -13.54 31.85
N ASN A 328 -27.63 -14.09 31.20
CA ASN A 328 -27.61 -15.48 30.80
C ASN A 328 -27.16 -16.34 31.98
N ASP A 329 -27.83 -17.49 32.17
CA ASP A 329 -27.39 -18.51 33.14
C ASP A 329 -26.05 -19.12 32.68
N ILE A 330 -25.02 -18.90 33.48
CA ILE A 330 -23.64 -19.36 33.25
C ILE A 330 -23.24 -20.50 34.19
N THR A 331 -24.19 -21.18 34.84
CA THR A 331 -23.88 -22.29 35.75
C THR A 331 -23.01 -23.35 35.06
N ASN A 332 -23.28 -23.67 33.80
CA ASN A 332 -22.46 -24.62 33.03
C ASN A 332 -21.03 -24.10 32.77
N VAL A 333 -20.85 -22.79 32.60
CA VAL A 333 -19.52 -22.17 32.41
C VAL A 333 -18.74 -22.20 33.72
N LEU A 334 -19.40 -21.93 34.85
CA LEU A 334 -18.78 -22.01 36.17
C LEU A 334 -18.37 -23.44 36.53
N ASP A 335 -19.13 -24.44 36.07
CA ASP A 335 -18.81 -25.87 36.24
C ASP A 335 -17.59 -26.33 35.42
N GLU A 336 -17.13 -25.55 34.43
CA GLU A 336 -15.93 -25.85 33.64
C GLU A 336 -14.62 -25.46 34.36
N TYR A 337 -14.68 -24.63 35.41
CA TYR A 337 -13.49 -24.29 36.21
C TYR A 337 -13.12 -25.44 37.15
N GLU A 338 -11.83 -25.73 37.25
CA GLU A 338 -11.26 -26.78 38.10
C GLU A 338 -10.34 -26.21 39.20
N VAL A 339 -10.14 -27.00 40.26
CA VAL A 339 -9.14 -26.68 41.29
C VAL A 339 -7.73 -26.79 40.68
N GLY A 340 -6.92 -25.76 40.87
CA GLY A 340 -5.60 -25.59 40.26
C GLY A 340 -5.62 -24.66 39.04
N ASP A 341 -6.80 -24.26 38.55
CA ASP A 341 -6.89 -23.28 37.47
C ASP A 341 -6.38 -21.92 37.92
N THR A 342 -5.62 -21.27 37.05
CA THR A 342 -5.26 -19.87 37.22
C THR A 342 -6.34 -19.02 36.56
N ILE A 343 -6.84 -18.03 37.29
CA ILE A 343 -7.88 -17.10 36.83
C ILE A 343 -7.43 -15.66 37.00
N SER A 344 -7.94 -14.80 36.15
CA SER A 344 -7.74 -13.35 36.20
C SER A 344 -9.08 -12.63 36.31
N VAL A 345 -9.10 -11.53 37.07
CA VAL A 345 -10.18 -10.54 37.07
C VAL A 345 -9.58 -9.20 36.69
N PHE A 346 -10.02 -8.65 35.57
CA PHE A 346 -9.49 -7.39 35.04
C PHE A 346 -10.61 -6.47 34.53
N ALA A 347 -10.31 -5.18 34.42
CA ALA A 347 -11.27 -4.20 33.90
C ALA A 347 -11.54 -4.43 32.40
N SER A 348 -12.80 -4.34 31.98
CA SER A 348 -13.18 -4.42 30.55
C SER A 348 -12.76 -3.17 29.78
N ASP A 349 -12.57 -2.04 30.49
CA ASP A 349 -12.03 -0.81 29.91
C ASP A 349 -10.54 -1.01 29.53
N PRO A 350 -10.18 -0.97 28.24
CA PRO A 350 -8.81 -1.18 27.79
C PRO A 350 -7.84 -0.09 28.27
N ASP A 351 -8.33 1.08 28.68
CA ASP A 351 -7.51 2.16 29.24
C ASP A 351 -7.23 1.97 30.75
N SER A 352 -7.83 0.95 31.37
CA SER A 352 -7.68 0.63 32.79
C SER A 352 -6.61 -0.44 33.03
N ASN A 353 -5.59 -0.13 33.82
CA ASN A 353 -4.49 -1.07 34.15
C ASN A 353 -4.82 -2.02 35.32
N LYS A 354 -6.11 -2.23 35.63
CA LYS A 354 -6.56 -3.02 36.79
C LYS A 354 -6.64 -4.50 36.45
N ASN A 355 -5.77 -5.30 37.06
CA ASN A 355 -5.70 -6.74 36.86
C ASN A 355 -5.32 -7.45 38.16
N TRP A 356 -6.09 -8.47 38.52
CA TRP A 356 -5.76 -9.43 39.57
C TRP A 356 -5.65 -10.83 38.99
N LEU A 357 -4.71 -11.63 39.50
CA LEU A 357 -4.45 -13.02 39.11
C LEU A 357 -4.35 -13.92 40.34
N GLY A 358 -5.00 -15.08 40.32
CA GLY A 358 -4.91 -16.07 41.38
C GLY A 358 -5.21 -17.49 40.93
N GLU A 359 -4.82 -18.47 41.75
CA GLU A 359 -5.07 -19.90 41.53
C GLU A 359 -6.27 -20.36 42.38
N ILE A 360 -7.18 -21.12 41.78
CA ILE A 360 -8.32 -21.71 42.50
C ILE A 360 -7.83 -22.85 43.40
N ILE A 361 -7.99 -22.70 44.71
CA ILE A 361 -7.64 -23.70 45.73
C ILE A 361 -8.83 -24.63 46.02
N SER A 362 -10.04 -24.09 46.00
CA SER A 362 -11.27 -24.88 46.15
C SER A 362 -12.47 -24.15 45.54
N ILE A 363 -13.47 -24.93 45.12
CA ILE A 363 -14.71 -24.41 44.54
C ILE A 363 -15.86 -24.85 45.43
N SER A 364 -16.75 -23.92 45.76
CA SER A 364 -18.04 -24.22 46.39
C SER A 364 -19.16 -23.54 45.62
N THR A 365 -20.16 -24.31 45.21
CA THR A 365 -21.32 -23.79 44.49
C THR A 365 -22.49 -23.58 45.45
N SER A 366 -23.27 -22.55 45.18
CA SER A 366 -24.52 -22.22 45.87
C SER A 366 -25.65 -22.12 44.84
N VAL A 367 -26.89 -21.95 45.31
CA VAL A 367 -28.05 -21.81 44.42
C VAL A 367 -28.00 -20.50 43.59
N SER A 368 -27.13 -19.56 43.97
CA SER A 368 -27.03 -18.20 43.42
C SER A 368 -25.65 -17.89 42.82
N GLY A 369 -24.81 -18.89 42.56
CA GLY A 369 -23.44 -18.65 42.06
C GLY A 369 -22.37 -19.57 42.61
N ALA A 370 -21.11 -19.21 42.36
CA ALA A 370 -19.91 -19.92 42.81
C ALA A 370 -19.06 -19.06 43.76
N ILE A 371 -18.39 -19.73 44.68
CA ILE A 371 -17.34 -19.16 45.52
C ILE A 371 -16.05 -19.93 45.22
N PHE A 372 -15.08 -19.22 44.67
CA PHE A 372 -13.73 -19.74 44.47
C PHE A 372 -12.85 -19.29 45.62
N GLN A 373 -12.31 -20.23 46.39
CA GLN A 373 -11.20 -19.92 47.28
C GLN A 373 -9.94 -19.82 46.44
N VAL A 374 -9.18 -18.75 46.61
CA VAL A 374 -8.09 -18.37 45.71
C VAL A 374 -6.79 -18.10 46.46
N ALA A 375 -5.68 -18.47 45.84
CA ALA A 375 -4.34 -18.00 46.21
C ALA A 375 -3.96 -16.86 45.27
N GLY A 376 -3.87 -15.63 45.79
CA GLY A 376 -3.40 -14.50 45.00
C GLY A 376 -1.96 -14.71 44.52
N ILE A 377 -1.75 -14.58 43.21
CA ILE A 377 -0.44 -14.71 42.55
C ILE A 377 0.14 -13.33 42.28
N PHE A 378 -0.67 -12.47 41.65
CA PHE A 378 -0.25 -11.16 41.17
C PHE A 378 -1.42 -10.18 41.17
N GLN A 379 -1.12 -8.90 41.36
CA GLN A 379 -2.10 -7.83 41.22
C GLN A 379 -1.41 -6.53 40.77
N SER A 380 -2.03 -5.85 39.81
CA SER A 380 -1.61 -4.56 39.26
C SER A 380 -2.82 -3.63 39.27
N PHE A 381 -2.75 -2.55 40.05
CA PHE A 381 -3.84 -1.59 40.22
C PHE A 381 -3.26 -0.20 40.50
N ASP A 382 -3.73 0.81 39.78
CA ASP A 382 -3.50 2.22 40.16
C ASP A 382 -4.49 2.65 41.26
N ASN A 383 -5.67 2.03 41.27
CA ASN A 383 -6.74 2.15 42.25
C ASN A 383 -7.64 0.89 42.21
N GLY A 384 -8.38 0.63 43.29
CA GLY A 384 -9.32 -0.48 43.32
C GLY A 384 -10.45 -0.36 42.30
N PHE A 385 -11.15 -1.47 42.06
CA PHE A 385 -12.40 -1.47 41.31
C PHE A 385 -13.47 -0.64 42.02
N VAL A 386 -14.33 0.02 41.25
CA VAL A 386 -15.44 0.82 41.76
C VAL A 386 -16.77 0.07 41.58
N ASP A 387 -17.79 0.46 42.35
CA ASP A 387 -19.12 -0.17 42.26
C ASP A 387 -19.66 -0.13 40.82
N ALA A 388 -20.16 -1.27 40.36
CA ALA A 388 -20.71 -1.49 39.03
C ALA A 388 -19.74 -1.29 37.86
N GLU A 389 -18.42 -1.22 38.10
CA GLU A 389 -17.40 -1.27 37.06
C GLU A 389 -17.51 -2.58 36.27
N GLU A 390 -17.39 -2.52 34.94
CA GLU A 390 -17.41 -3.70 34.10
C GLU A 390 -16.06 -4.43 34.18
N VAL A 391 -16.11 -5.70 34.57
CA VAL A 391 -14.93 -6.54 34.75
C VAL A 391 -15.12 -7.88 34.04
N ILE A 392 -14.02 -8.51 33.66
CA ILE A 392 -14.00 -9.81 33.02
C ILE A 392 -13.30 -10.81 33.95
N LEU A 393 -13.99 -11.91 34.25
CA LEU A 393 -13.38 -13.12 34.80
C LEU A 393 -12.88 -13.96 33.64
N SER A 394 -11.60 -14.32 33.64
CA SER A 394 -10.99 -15.13 32.59
C SER A 394 -10.16 -16.26 33.17
N PHE A 395 -10.23 -17.42 32.53
CA PHE A 395 -9.25 -18.48 32.69
C PHE A 395 -7.91 -18.08 32.06
N PHE A 396 -6.81 -18.34 32.78
CA PHE A 396 -5.44 -18.18 32.27
C PHE A 396 -4.95 -19.54 31.78
N ALA A 397 -4.88 -19.68 30.46
CA ALA A 397 -4.67 -20.98 29.86
C ALA A 397 -3.17 -21.28 29.71
N SER A 398 -2.72 -22.41 30.28
CA SER A 398 -1.40 -22.94 29.93
C SER A 398 -1.31 -23.22 28.42
N PRO A 399 -0.15 -23.03 27.76
CA PRO A 399 -0.02 -23.32 26.33
C PRO A 399 -0.42 -24.75 25.97
N ASP A 400 -1.27 -24.92 24.97
CA ASP A 400 -1.70 -26.22 24.47
C ASP A 400 -0.54 -26.94 23.77
N ASN A 401 0.06 -27.91 24.45
CA ASN A 401 1.20 -28.67 23.92
C ASN A 401 0.83 -29.66 22.80
N SER A 402 -0.46 -29.85 22.51
CA SER A 402 -0.91 -30.65 21.36
C SER A 402 -0.72 -29.91 20.02
N ILE A 403 -0.69 -28.58 20.05
CA ILE A 403 -0.52 -27.73 18.88
C ILE A 403 0.97 -27.62 18.52
N PRO A 404 1.38 -28.01 17.30
CA PRO A 404 2.76 -27.85 16.85
C PRO A 404 3.18 -26.38 16.84
N PHE A 405 4.42 -26.11 17.25
CA PHE A 405 5.00 -24.75 17.27
C PHE A 405 4.25 -23.75 18.16
N ASN A 406 3.47 -24.20 19.14
CA ASN A 406 2.61 -23.32 19.93
C ASN A 406 3.32 -22.38 20.93
N ARG A 407 4.64 -22.28 20.88
CA ARG A 407 5.39 -21.39 21.78
C ARG A 407 5.52 -20.01 21.17
N PHE A 408 5.41 -18.99 22.01
CA PHE A 408 5.64 -17.58 21.70
C PHE A 408 6.83 -17.34 20.76
N ALA A 409 8.00 -17.91 21.08
CA ALA A 409 9.24 -17.67 20.34
C ALA A 409 9.21 -18.10 18.85
N TYR A 410 8.25 -18.96 18.45
CA TYR A 410 8.09 -19.38 17.05
C TYR A 410 7.30 -18.36 16.22
N TYR A 411 6.56 -17.45 16.86
CA TYR A 411 5.71 -16.48 16.17
C TYR A 411 6.13 -15.04 16.44
N HIS A 412 6.78 -14.77 17.56
CA HIS A 412 7.12 -13.42 17.99
C HIS A 412 8.62 -13.24 18.15
N SER A 413 9.09 -12.04 17.77
CA SER A 413 10.48 -11.61 17.84
C SER A 413 10.63 -10.35 18.70
N HIS A 414 9.94 -10.32 19.84
CA HIS A 414 10.04 -9.28 20.88
C HIS A 414 10.00 -9.93 22.27
N GLN A 415 10.17 -9.15 23.34
CA GLN A 415 10.08 -9.70 24.70
C GLN A 415 8.64 -10.14 25.00
N ASP A 416 8.50 -11.23 25.77
CA ASP A 416 7.21 -11.72 26.28
C ASP A 416 6.96 -11.08 27.66
N ASP A 417 6.76 -9.76 27.67
CA ASP A 417 6.67 -8.93 28.87
C ASP A 417 5.27 -8.33 29.09
N GLY A 418 4.32 -8.63 28.21
CA GLY A 418 2.95 -8.09 28.23
C GLY A 418 2.80 -6.67 27.68
N TRP A 419 3.89 -6.01 27.26
CA TRP A 419 3.88 -4.62 26.77
C TRP A 419 4.47 -4.48 25.36
N SER A 420 5.47 -5.29 25.04
CA SER A 420 6.12 -5.30 23.74
C SER A 420 5.18 -5.88 22.67
N LEU A 421 5.07 -5.19 21.54
CA LEU A 421 4.23 -5.60 20.41
C LEU A 421 5.08 -6.03 19.21
N CYS A 422 4.49 -6.81 18.31
CA CYS A 422 5.11 -7.10 17.02
C CYS A 422 5.39 -5.82 16.19
N ASP A 423 6.62 -5.72 15.68
CA ASP A 423 7.11 -4.62 14.85
C ASP A 423 7.05 -4.96 13.35
N THR A 424 7.04 -3.95 12.46
CA THR A 424 7.10 -4.17 11.00
C THR A 424 8.33 -4.94 10.55
N SER A 425 9.39 -4.93 11.37
CA SER A 425 10.65 -5.65 11.16
C SER A 425 10.78 -6.92 12.00
N GLY A 426 9.67 -7.43 12.56
CA GLY A 426 9.64 -8.67 13.32
C GLY A 426 9.42 -9.92 12.47
N PHE A 427 9.02 -11.00 13.13
CA PHE A 427 8.45 -12.16 12.44
C PHE A 427 7.04 -11.86 11.96
N HIS A 428 6.76 -12.22 10.71
CA HIS A 428 5.42 -12.22 10.13
C HIS A 428 5.10 -13.61 9.61
N HIS A 429 3.81 -13.95 9.57
CA HIS A 429 3.33 -15.31 9.25
C HIS A 429 2.09 -15.27 8.35
N PHE A 430 2.08 -16.10 7.31
CA PHE A 430 0.95 -16.29 6.39
C PHE A 430 0.41 -17.72 6.42
N ASP A 431 1.16 -18.61 7.06
CA ASP A 431 1.12 -20.05 6.88
C ASP A 431 0.21 -20.71 7.92
N PHE A 432 -0.92 -20.06 8.16
CA PHE A 432 -2.07 -20.59 8.87
C PHE A 432 -2.96 -21.28 7.84
N GLU A 433 -2.94 -22.61 7.81
CA GLU A 433 -3.69 -23.37 6.81
C GLU A 433 -5.19 -23.41 7.15
N PRO A 434 -6.08 -23.52 6.15
CA PRO A 434 -7.50 -23.74 6.38
C PRO A 434 -7.75 -25.00 7.22
N PRO A 435 -8.83 -25.04 8.02
CA PRO A 435 -9.17 -26.22 8.81
C PRO A 435 -9.49 -27.44 7.93
N PRO A 436 -9.48 -28.66 8.50
CA PRO A 436 -9.87 -29.87 7.77
C PRO A 436 -11.29 -29.74 7.19
N GLY A 437 -11.39 -29.80 5.85
CA GLY A 437 -12.64 -29.53 5.12
C GLY A 437 -12.61 -28.25 4.28
N GLY A 438 -11.58 -27.43 4.42
CA GLY A 438 -11.37 -26.20 3.66
C GLY A 438 -11.75 -24.96 4.46
N ALA A 439 -11.93 -23.85 3.76
CA ALA A 439 -12.25 -22.56 4.36
C ALA A 439 -13.60 -22.58 5.10
N ASP A 440 -13.59 -22.16 6.37
CA ASP A 440 -14.73 -22.19 7.31
C ASP A 440 -15.55 -20.89 7.36
N ILE A 441 -14.99 -19.77 6.90
CA ILE A 441 -15.69 -18.47 6.82
C ILE A 441 -16.30 -18.26 5.44
N MET A 442 -15.48 -18.39 4.39
CA MET A 442 -15.92 -18.30 3.00
C MET A 442 -15.25 -19.36 2.16
N SER A 443 -16.03 -20.32 1.66
CA SER A 443 -15.57 -21.27 0.66
C SER A 443 -15.13 -20.56 -0.63
N PRO A 444 -14.22 -21.14 -1.43
CA PRO A 444 -13.74 -20.54 -2.68
C PRO A 444 -14.88 -20.02 -3.56
N THR A 445 -14.97 -18.69 -3.67
CA THR A 445 -16.05 -17.98 -4.37
C THR A 445 -15.46 -17.13 -5.48
N MET A 446 -16.05 -17.22 -6.68
CA MET A 446 -15.59 -16.47 -7.84
C MET A 446 -16.24 -15.07 -7.89
N PHE A 447 -15.41 -14.07 -8.15
CA PHE A 447 -15.80 -12.69 -8.41
C PHE A 447 -15.34 -12.32 -9.82
N TYR A 448 -16.29 -11.97 -10.68
CA TYR A 448 -16.00 -11.64 -12.08
C TYR A 448 -15.32 -10.28 -12.20
N SER A 449 -14.42 -10.16 -13.19
CA SER A 449 -13.73 -8.92 -13.53
C SER A 449 -14.71 -7.80 -13.85
N GLY A 450 -14.65 -6.69 -13.10
CA GLY A 450 -15.15 -5.40 -13.55
C GLY A 450 -14.09 -4.66 -14.38
N ASP A 451 -14.47 -3.56 -15.03
CA ASP A 451 -13.53 -2.75 -15.82
C ASP A 451 -12.32 -2.28 -14.97
N GLN A 452 -12.57 -1.87 -13.73
CA GLN A 452 -11.60 -1.39 -12.74
C GLN A 452 -12.07 -1.81 -11.34
N THR A 453 -11.25 -2.57 -10.60
CA THR A 453 -11.67 -3.18 -9.33
C THR A 453 -10.70 -2.82 -8.21
N VAL A 454 -11.22 -2.31 -7.10
CA VAL A 454 -10.46 -2.12 -5.86
C VAL A 454 -10.94 -3.12 -4.82
N ILE A 455 -10.03 -3.93 -4.27
CA ILE A 455 -10.31 -4.97 -3.29
C ILE A 455 -9.68 -4.53 -1.95
N TYR A 456 -10.53 -4.24 -0.97
CA TYR A 456 -10.11 -3.84 0.36
C TYR A 456 -10.20 -5.01 1.32
N ILE A 457 -9.07 -5.35 1.94
CA ILE A 457 -8.98 -6.29 3.05
C ILE A 457 -8.89 -5.48 4.33
N ARG A 458 -10.02 -5.41 5.03
CA ARG A 458 -10.18 -4.62 6.25
C ARG A 458 -9.61 -5.39 7.43
N ASN A 459 -8.69 -4.74 8.16
CA ASN A 459 -8.12 -5.23 9.40
C ASN A 459 -7.56 -6.66 9.30
N GLY A 460 -6.94 -7.01 8.17
CA GLY A 460 -6.36 -8.33 7.96
C GLY A 460 -5.28 -8.38 6.90
N GLN A 461 -4.50 -9.45 6.96
CA GLN A 461 -3.52 -9.80 5.95
C GLN A 461 -4.15 -10.62 4.82
N VAL A 462 -3.47 -10.63 3.67
CA VAL A 462 -3.97 -11.31 2.46
C VAL A 462 -2.87 -12.09 1.76
N ARG A 463 -3.23 -13.28 1.27
CA ARG A 463 -2.42 -14.12 0.37
C ARG A 463 -2.85 -13.90 -1.06
N VAL A 464 -1.91 -13.74 -1.98
CA VAL A 464 -2.17 -13.47 -3.40
C VAL A 464 -1.35 -14.37 -4.32
N LYS A 465 -1.98 -14.83 -5.41
CA LYS A 465 -1.39 -15.65 -6.47
C LYS A 465 -2.24 -15.62 -7.74
N GLY A 466 -1.73 -16.16 -8.84
CA GLY A 466 -2.51 -16.54 -10.01
C GLY A 466 -2.26 -15.68 -11.25
N SER A 467 -3.15 -15.80 -12.24
CA SER A 467 -3.04 -15.07 -13.49
C SER A 467 -4.05 -13.93 -13.56
N VAL A 468 -3.55 -12.72 -13.79
CA VAL A 468 -4.32 -11.48 -13.71
C VAL A 468 -4.89 -11.11 -15.07
N ASP A 469 -6.21 -11.08 -15.15
CA ASP A 469 -7.00 -10.67 -16.32
C ASP A 469 -7.88 -9.47 -15.96
N GLY A 470 -7.42 -8.27 -16.30
CA GLY A 470 -8.10 -7.01 -15.97
C GLY A 470 -7.29 -6.06 -15.09
N GLN A 471 -7.99 -5.11 -14.44
CA GLN A 471 -7.38 -4.02 -13.67
C GLN A 471 -7.81 -4.08 -12.21
N TYR A 472 -6.86 -4.35 -11.32
CA TYR A 472 -7.08 -4.59 -9.90
C TYR A 472 -6.13 -3.77 -9.04
N THR A 473 -6.63 -3.31 -7.90
CA THR A 473 -5.78 -2.86 -6.79
C THR A 473 -6.24 -3.50 -5.49
N ILE A 474 -5.33 -4.17 -4.79
CA ILE A 474 -5.56 -4.70 -3.45
C ILE A 474 -5.03 -3.67 -2.45
N VAL A 475 -5.85 -3.30 -1.47
CA VAL A 475 -5.48 -2.39 -0.38
C VAL A 475 -5.74 -3.05 0.98
N THR A 476 -4.80 -2.88 1.91
CA THR A 476 -4.92 -3.35 3.30
C THR A 476 -4.80 -2.19 4.28
N ASP A 477 -5.37 -2.36 5.49
CA ASP A 477 -5.06 -1.49 6.63
C ASP A 477 -3.61 -1.65 7.07
N LYS A 478 -3.15 -0.85 8.05
CA LYS A 478 -1.77 -0.95 8.56
C LYS A 478 -1.61 -2.20 9.41
N ASP A 479 -2.41 -2.30 10.46
CA ASP A 479 -2.30 -3.33 11.47
C ASP A 479 -3.64 -3.60 12.16
N THR A 480 -3.67 -4.66 12.96
CA THR A 480 -4.85 -5.09 13.72
C THR A 480 -4.42 -5.65 15.06
N TYR A 481 -5.01 -5.13 16.12
CA TYR A 481 -4.77 -5.57 17.49
C TYR A 481 -5.64 -6.77 17.81
N TYR A 482 -5.12 -7.69 18.62
CA TYR A 482 -5.83 -8.88 19.09
C TYR A 482 -5.41 -9.20 20.51
N ARG A 483 -6.31 -9.82 21.29
CA ARG A 483 -5.97 -10.40 22.59
C ARG A 483 -5.32 -11.76 22.37
N ARG A 484 -4.25 -12.06 23.10
CA ARG A 484 -3.59 -13.36 23.00
C ARG A 484 -4.50 -14.49 23.47
N SER A 485 -4.33 -15.65 22.83
CA SER A 485 -5.19 -16.80 23.07
C SER A 485 -4.85 -17.56 24.35
N ASP A 486 -3.64 -17.42 24.89
CA ASP A 486 -3.21 -18.02 26.15
C ASP A 486 -3.45 -17.09 27.35
N ASP A 487 -3.33 -15.78 27.14
CA ASP A 487 -3.53 -14.74 28.15
C ASP A 487 -4.32 -13.55 27.56
N PHE A 488 -5.58 -13.44 27.98
CA PHE A 488 -6.50 -12.40 27.52
C PHE A 488 -6.20 -11.00 28.05
N THR A 489 -5.31 -10.88 29.03
CA THR A 489 -4.86 -9.59 29.57
C THR A 489 -3.76 -8.96 28.72
N VAL A 490 -3.15 -9.75 27.82
CA VAL A 490 -2.09 -9.29 26.94
C VAL A 490 -2.63 -9.01 25.54
N TRP A 491 -2.29 -7.82 25.04
CA TRP A 491 -2.58 -7.39 23.69
C TRP A 491 -1.33 -7.52 22.82
N ASP A 492 -1.52 -7.97 21.59
CA ASP A 492 -0.49 -7.93 20.55
C ASP A 492 -1.10 -7.46 19.22
N ARG A 493 -0.28 -7.35 18.19
CA ARG A 493 -0.63 -6.81 16.88
C ARG A 493 -0.19 -7.74 15.75
N VAL A 494 -1.04 -7.82 14.74
CA VAL A 494 -0.68 -8.31 13.40
C VAL A 494 -0.52 -7.13 12.45
N TRP A 495 0.51 -7.19 11.64
CA TRP A 495 0.65 -6.29 10.50
C TRP A 495 -0.11 -6.84 9.30
N ASN A 496 -0.92 -6.00 8.68
CA ASN A 496 -1.81 -6.38 7.58
C ASN A 496 -1.05 -6.40 6.26
N ASN A 497 -0.16 -7.39 6.16
CA ASN A 497 0.75 -7.59 5.05
C ASN A 497 0.02 -8.16 3.81
N ILE A 498 0.57 -7.89 2.62
CA ILE A 498 0.23 -8.64 1.41
C ILE A 498 1.31 -9.71 1.20
N TRP A 499 0.90 -10.97 1.11
CA TRP A 499 1.77 -12.13 0.93
C TRP A 499 1.65 -12.68 -0.48
N ILE A 500 2.74 -12.62 -1.23
CA ILE A 500 2.81 -13.25 -2.56
C ILE A 500 3.19 -14.71 -2.35
N VAL A 501 2.22 -15.62 -2.54
CA VAL A 501 2.35 -17.05 -2.22
C VAL A 501 2.66 -17.93 -3.44
N ASP A 502 2.49 -17.39 -4.63
CA ASP A 502 2.85 -17.97 -5.92
C ASP A 502 3.03 -16.82 -6.93
N ASP A 503 3.34 -17.16 -8.18
CA ASP A 503 3.42 -16.23 -9.30
C ASP A 503 2.17 -15.35 -9.43
N LEU A 504 2.40 -14.09 -9.84
CA LEU A 504 1.39 -13.10 -10.21
C LEU A 504 1.69 -12.60 -11.62
N ILE A 505 1.07 -13.21 -12.63
CA ILE A 505 1.44 -12.98 -14.03
C ILE A 505 0.22 -12.47 -14.81
N TYR A 506 0.37 -11.40 -15.61
CA TYR A 506 -0.71 -10.99 -16.52
C TYR A 506 -1.00 -12.09 -17.54
N THR A 507 -2.26 -12.32 -17.87
CA THR A 507 -2.68 -13.44 -18.75
C THR A 507 -2.02 -13.45 -20.13
N ASP A 508 -1.56 -12.29 -20.61
CA ASP A 508 -0.89 -12.10 -21.89
C ASP A 508 0.65 -12.01 -21.80
N SER A 509 1.23 -11.97 -20.60
CA SER A 509 2.67 -11.94 -20.36
C SER A 509 3.34 -13.28 -20.69
N ASN A 510 4.67 -13.25 -20.86
CA ASN A 510 5.47 -14.46 -20.98
C ASN A 510 5.49 -15.22 -19.64
N THR A 511 4.91 -16.43 -19.61
CA THR A 511 4.79 -17.24 -18.39
C THR A 511 6.11 -17.78 -17.84
N LEU A 512 7.23 -17.68 -18.57
CA LEU A 512 8.55 -18.13 -18.12
C LEU A 512 9.43 -16.99 -17.61
N THR A 513 9.29 -15.79 -18.17
CA THR A 513 10.14 -14.64 -17.85
C THR A 513 9.40 -13.53 -17.12
N GLY A 514 8.06 -13.54 -17.15
CA GLY A 514 7.21 -12.45 -16.69
C GLY A 514 7.16 -11.24 -17.62
N GLU A 515 7.83 -11.28 -18.77
CA GLU A 515 7.90 -10.14 -19.69
C GLU A 515 6.49 -9.69 -20.08
N VAL A 516 6.19 -8.42 -19.75
CA VAL A 516 4.89 -7.80 -19.99
C VAL A 516 4.75 -7.38 -21.44
N VAL A 517 3.55 -7.56 -21.99
CA VAL A 517 3.24 -7.10 -23.34
C VAL A 517 3.05 -5.58 -23.32
N TYR A 518 3.79 -4.85 -24.16
CA TYR A 518 3.59 -3.42 -24.33
C TYR A 518 2.21 -3.14 -24.95
N GLY A 519 1.43 -2.27 -24.30
CA GLY A 519 0.04 -2.01 -24.63
C GLY A 519 -0.96 -2.96 -23.96
N THR A 520 -0.53 -3.86 -23.06
CA THR A 520 -1.45 -4.72 -22.31
C THR A 520 -2.48 -3.88 -21.54
N PRO A 521 -3.75 -4.31 -21.46
CA PRO A 521 -4.76 -3.67 -20.60
C PRO A 521 -4.64 -4.11 -19.12
N ASN A 522 -3.88 -5.16 -18.82
CA ASN A 522 -3.82 -5.77 -17.49
C ASN A 522 -3.04 -4.90 -16.50
N ARG A 523 -3.59 -4.65 -15.31
CA ARG A 523 -2.95 -3.86 -14.26
C ARG A 523 -3.18 -4.48 -12.90
N LEU A 524 -2.11 -4.71 -12.13
CA LEU A 524 -2.20 -5.11 -10.73
C LEU A 524 -1.50 -4.09 -9.84
N GLY A 525 -2.22 -3.54 -8.86
CA GLY A 525 -1.69 -2.73 -7.77
C GLY A 525 -1.75 -3.50 -6.45
N LEU A 526 -0.62 -3.63 -5.76
CA LEU A 526 -0.52 -4.14 -4.40
C LEU A 526 -0.19 -2.98 -3.48
N PHE A 527 -1.20 -2.45 -2.79
CA PHE A 527 -1.06 -1.34 -1.85
C PHE A 527 -1.19 -1.87 -0.42
N SER A 528 -0.08 -2.36 0.14
CA SER A 528 -0.07 -2.84 1.52
C SER A 528 0.05 -1.69 2.50
N GLY A 529 -0.79 -1.70 3.53
CA GLY A 529 -0.64 -0.83 4.70
C GLY A 529 0.62 -1.11 5.51
N SER A 530 1.26 -2.28 5.34
CA SER A 530 2.50 -2.66 6.03
C SER A 530 3.59 -3.17 5.06
N ASN A 531 3.90 -4.48 5.06
CA ASN A 531 4.87 -5.09 4.16
C ASN A 531 4.20 -5.81 2.98
N ILE A 532 4.95 -5.92 1.89
CA ILE A 532 4.67 -6.91 0.84
C ILE A 532 5.74 -7.98 0.93
N ILE A 533 5.35 -9.21 1.22
CA ILE A 533 6.28 -10.28 1.56
C ILE A 533 6.22 -11.39 0.52
N LEU A 534 7.37 -11.72 -0.06
CA LEU A 534 7.54 -12.89 -0.93
C LEU A 534 7.58 -14.12 -0.02
N ALA A 535 6.46 -14.82 0.07
CA ALA A 535 6.27 -15.91 1.02
C ALA A 535 7.19 -17.09 0.71
N ASN A 536 7.64 -17.79 1.74
CA ASN A 536 8.36 -19.05 1.58
C ASN A 536 7.33 -20.18 1.36
N THR A 537 6.96 -20.43 0.10
CA THR A 537 6.07 -21.52 -0.32
C THR A 537 6.81 -22.48 -1.25
N GLU A 538 6.25 -23.67 -1.47
CA GLU A 538 6.83 -24.64 -2.43
C GLU A 538 6.93 -24.07 -3.84
N ALA A 539 5.91 -23.34 -4.29
CA ALA A 539 5.89 -22.67 -5.59
C ALA A 539 7.00 -21.62 -5.68
N ASN A 540 7.18 -20.84 -4.61
CA ASN A 540 8.22 -19.83 -4.45
C ASN A 540 9.59 -20.42 -4.06
N GLY A 541 9.94 -21.59 -4.60
CA GLY A 541 11.26 -22.19 -4.47
C GLY A 541 11.73 -22.51 -3.05
N ALA A 542 10.82 -22.72 -2.10
CA ALA A 542 11.18 -23.08 -0.73
C ALA A 542 12.14 -24.29 -0.68
N ARG A 543 12.94 -24.30 0.40
CA ARG A 543 13.91 -25.36 0.69
C ARG A 543 14.97 -25.47 -0.39
N ASN A 544 15.63 -24.35 -0.67
CA ASN A 544 16.72 -24.26 -1.63
C ASN A 544 16.34 -24.79 -3.02
N SER A 545 15.20 -24.32 -3.54
CA SER A 545 14.63 -24.70 -4.84
C SER A 545 14.38 -26.20 -5.02
N SER A 546 13.90 -26.88 -3.98
CA SER A 546 13.66 -28.33 -4.04
C SER A 546 12.41 -28.71 -4.86
N ASN A 547 11.37 -27.89 -4.82
CA ASN A 547 10.06 -28.17 -5.43
C ASN A 547 9.65 -27.13 -6.49
N GLY A 548 10.14 -25.90 -6.36
CA GLY A 548 9.92 -24.79 -7.30
C GLY A 548 11.21 -24.00 -7.49
N ILE A 549 11.19 -23.02 -8.38
CA ILE A 549 12.31 -22.10 -8.61
C ILE A 549 11.78 -20.80 -9.20
N ASP A 550 12.42 -19.70 -8.81
CA ASP A 550 12.05 -18.34 -9.19
C ASP A 550 10.68 -17.93 -8.62
N LEU A 551 10.38 -16.64 -8.71
CA LEU A 551 9.06 -16.07 -8.45
C LEU A 551 8.86 -14.93 -9.45
N ILE A 552 7.76 -14.96 -10.18
CA ILE A 552 7.42 -14.00 -11.23
C ILE A 552 6.27 -13.11 -10.77
N VAL A 553 6.47 -11.79 -10.82
CA VAL A 553 5.45 -10.81 -10.43
C VAL A 553 5.34 -9.66 -11.44
N ASN A 554 4.13 -9.48 -11.97
CA ASN A 554 3.68 -8.32 -12.74
C ASN A 554 2.79 -7.45 -11.86
N ALA A 555 3.33 -6.37 -11.27
CA ALA A 555 2.54 -5.49 -10.40
C ALA A 555 3.20 -4.13 -10.13
N ALA A 556 2.38 -3.13 -9.83
CA ALA A 556 2.81 -1.99 -9.04
C ALA A 556 2.68 -2.31 -7.55
N MET A 557 3.75 -2.18 -6.78
CA MET A 557 3.82 -2.52 -5.36
C MET A 557 4.12 -1.29 -4.52
N LEU A 558 3.34 -1.07 -3.47
CA LEU A 558 3.59 -0.03 -2.47
C LEU A 558 3.40 -0.59 -1.05
N ALA A 559 4.46 -0.54 -0.25
CA ALA A 559 4.48 -0.90 1.16
C ALA A 559 4.57 0.37 2.03
N SER A 560 3.46 0.82 2.64
CA SER A 560 3.40 2.17 3.23
C SER A 560 4.14 2.32 4.55
N GLU A 561 4.18 1.28 5.39
CA GLU A 561 4.88 1.32 6.69
C GLU A 561 6.13 0.45 6.70
N GLY A 562 6.15 -0.58 5.85
CA GLY A 562 7.20 -1.59 5.83
C GLY A 562 8.03 -1.60 4.55
N SER A 563 8.29 -2.80 4.05
CA SER A 563 9.18 -3.07 2.92
C SER A 563 8.59 -4.09 1.97
N VAL A 564 9.12 -4.12 0.75
CA VAL A 564 8.98 -5.30 -0.13
C VAL A 564 10.15 -6.23 0.16
N VAL A 565 9.89 -7.43 0.67
CA VAL A 565 10.93 -8.27 1.33
C VAL A 565 10.69 -9.76 1.11
N VAL A 566 11.76 -10.56 1.06
CA VAL A 566 11.63 -12.02 1.07
C VAL A 566 11.43 -12.56 2.49
N GLN A 567 10.59 -13.58 2.66
CA GLN A 567 10.45 -14.29 3.94
C GLN A 567 11.67 -15.19 4.24
N TYR A 568 12.78 -14.60 4.68
CA TYR A 568 14.04 -15.32 4.95
C TYR A 568 14.12 -15.97 6.34
N TRP A 569 13.22 -15.64 7.26
CA TRP A 569 13.23 -16.16 8.63
C TRP A 569 12.63 -17.56 8.78
N GLN A 570 11.90 -18.03 7.78
CA GLN A 570 11.37 -19.40 7.71
C GLN A 570 12.26 -20.28 6.82
N ASN A 571 13.59 -20.21 6.98
CA ASN A 571 14.53 -20.91 6.12
C ASN A 571 14.84 -22.35 6.59
N THR A 572 15.59 -23.08 5.75
CA THR A 572 15.92 -24.50 5.95
C THR A 572 17.41 -24.78 6.18
N ILE A 573 18.18 -23.76 6.60
CA ILE A 573 19.62 -23.92 6.86
C ILE A 573 19.86 -24.82 8.07
N SER A 574 20.91 -25.65 8.03
CA SER A 574 21.22 -26.60 9.11
C SER A 574 21.78 -25.94 10.39
N ASN A 575 22.21 -24.68 10.32
CA ASN A 575 22.69 -23.96 11.49
C ASN A 575 21.52 -23.44 12.34
N ALA A 576 21.36 -24.02 13.53
CA ALA A 576 20.29 -23.67 14.47
C ALA A 576 20.27 -22.18 14.88
N ALA A 577 21.40 -21.48 14.83
CA ALA A 577 21.45 -20.04 15.11
C ALA A 577 20.78 -19.18 14.01
N TYR A 578 20.63 -19.74 12.80
CA TYR A 578 20.07 -19.06 11.63
C TYR A 578 18.72 -19.63 11.20
N SER A 579 18.35 -20.80 11.69
CA SER A 579 17.12 -21.48 11.29
C SER A 579 16.10 -21.62 12.43
N GLY A 580 16.47 -21.31 13.68
CA GLY A 580 15.62 -21.47 14.86
C GLY A 580 15.53 -20.20 15.70
N PRO A 581 14.51 -20.10 16.57
CA PRO A 581 14.33 -18.95 17.43
C PRO A 581 15.28 -18.98 18.61
N ASN A 582 15.57 -17.79 19.14
CA ASN A 582 16.33 -17.64 20.37
C ASN A 582 15.39 -17.59 21.58
N PHE A 583 15.11 -18.75 22.17
CA PHE A 583 14.21 -18.86 23.34
C PHE A 583 14.65 -18.07 24.58
N GLY A 584 15.94 -17.70 24.69
CA GLY A 584 16.44 -16.90 25.81
C GLY A 584 16.37 -15.39 25.57
N ASN A 585 16.22 -14.97 24.31
CA ASN A 585 16.05 -13.58 23.91
C ASN A 585 15.34 -13.54 22.55
N ASN A 586 14.02 -13.61 22.57
CA ASN A 586 13.19 -13.71 21.37
C ASN A 586 13.45 -12.55 20.39
N GLY A 587 13.72 -11.35 20.90
CA GLY A 587 14.07 -10.16 20.09
C GLY A 587 15.37 -10.27 19.29
N ALA A 588 16.26 -11.20 19.65
CA ALA A 588 17.48 -11.48 18.89
C ALA A 588 17.33 -12.67 17.94
N SER A 589 16.12 -13.21 17.77
CA SER A 589 15.86 -14.33 16.86
C SER A 589 16.03 -13.91 15.42
N LEU A 590 16.76 -14.71 14.64
CA LEU A 590 16.91 -14.50 13.21
C LEU A 590 15.84 -15.28 12.43
N ALA A 591 15.44 -16.44 12.94
CA ALA A 591 14.52 -17.35 12.28
C ALA A 591 13.52 -17.96 13.25
N ASP A 592 12.41 -18.44 12.69
CA ASP A 592 11.25 -18.90 13.44
C ASP A 592 11.27 -20.41 13.72
N GLY A 593 12.24 -21.19 13.24
CA GLY A 593 12.29 -22.64 13.50
C GLY A 593 11.31 -23.51 12.70
N ARG A 594 10.42 -22.92 11.91
CA ARG A 594 9.31 -23.63 11.24
C ARG A 594 9.67 -24.09 9.84
N GLY A 595 10.58 -23.39 9.16
CA GLY A 595 11.05 -23.69 7.80
C GLY A 595 11.40 -25.16 7.54
N PRO A 596 12.23 -25.84 8.36
CA PRO A 596 12.61 -27.24 8.12
C PRO A 596 11.45 -28.24 8.15
N ARG A 597 10.28 -27.87 8.69
CA ARG A 597 9.09 -28.71 8.78
C ARG A 597 7.97 -28.23 7.87
N ARG A 598 8.18 -27.19 7.07
CA ARG A 598 7.19 -26.62 6.14
C ARG A 598 7.71 -26.72 4.70
N ASN A 599 6.78 -26.71 3.75
CA ASN A 599 7.01 -26.73 2.30
C ASN A 599 7.73 -27.98 1.73
N PRO A 600 7.29 -29.23 2.02
CA PRO A 600 5.98 -29.60 2.56
C PRO A 600 5.95 -29.77 4.07
N THR A 601 4.74 -29.74 4.64
CA THR A 601 4.51 -30.02 6.06
C THR A 601 5.01 -31.41 6.42
N SER A 602 5.92 -31.48 7.40
CA SER A 602 6.55 -32.73 7.85
C SER A 602 6.66 -32.77 9.37
N SER A 603 6.40 -33.93 9.96
CA SER A 603 6.64 -34.17 11.40
C SER A 603 8.14 -34.18 11.75
N PHE A 604 9.01 -34.46 10.77
CA PHE A 604 10.46 -34.45 10.93
C PHE A 604 11.09 -33.24 10.23
N PRO A 605 11.99 -32.50 10.91
CA PRO A 605 12.69 -31.39 10.28
C PRO A 605 13.68 -31.92 9.24
N SER A 606 13.77 -31.23 8.11
CA SER A 606 14.74 -31.52 7.07
C SER A 606 15.38 -30.23 6.56
N TYR A 607 16.71 -30.24 6.51
CA TYR A 607 17.55 -29.07 6.27
C TYR A 607 18.29 -29.17 4.94
N THR A 608 18.60 -28.04 4.30
CA THR A 608 19.25 -27.93 2.99
C THR A 608 20.75 -27.66 3.07
N GLY A 609 21.33 -27.70 4.27
CA GLY A 609 22.74 -27.40 4.50
C GLY A 609 22.98 -25.91 4.75
N ASN A 610 23.92 -25.30 4.02
CA ASN A 610 24.40 -23.94 4.30
C ASN A 610 23.73 -22.83 3.46
N SER A 611 22.68 -23.15 2.71
CA SER A 611 21.95 -22.17 1.89
C SER A 611 20.48 -22.51 1.73
N ASP A 612 19.69 -21.47 1.45
CA ASP A 612 18.29 -21.57 1.07
C ASP A 612 17.99 -20.56 -0.05
N ILE A 613 18.61 -20.81 -1.21
CA ILE A 613 18.44 -20.00 -2.42
C ILE A 613 17.24 -20.49 -3.20
N ARG A 614 16.35 -19.57 -3.55
CA ARG A 614 15.03 -19.87 -4.13
C ARG A 614 14.94 -19.54 -5.63
N GLY A 615 16.02 -19.02 -6.21
CA GLY A 615 16.10 -18.62 -7.63
C GLY A 615 16.16 -17.10 -7.77
N TYR A 616 15.48 -16.58 -8.80
CA TYR A 616 15.32 -15.18 -9.12
C TYR A 616 13.95 -14.65 -8.73
N PHE A 617 13.89 -13.46 -8.16
CA PHE A 617 12.67 -12.67 -8.13
C PHE A 617 12.60 -11.87 -9.44
N ARG A 618 11.81 -12.38 -10.39
CA ARG A 618 11.57 -11.78 -11.71
C ARG A 618 10.41 -10.82 -11.60
N PHE A 619 10.74 -9.54 -11.57
CA PHE A 619 9.79 -8.49 -11.31
C PHE A 619 9.65 -7.58 -12.52
N TRP A 620 8.44 -7.44 -13.03
CA TRP A 620 8.11 -6.45 -14.06
C TRP A 620 7.06 -5.50 -13.50
N GLY A 621 7.48 -4.29 -13.15
CA GLY A 621 6.59 -3.33 -12.52
C GLY A 621 7.30 -2.20 -11.81
N SER A 622 6.65 -1.71 -10.75
CA SER A 622 7.13 -0.59 -9.94
C SER A 622 7.12 -0.94 -8.46
N MET A 623 8.16 -0.59 -7.71
CA MET A 623 8.29 -0.91 -6.28
C MET A 623 8.51 0.37 -5.47
N SER A 624 7.63 0.63 -4.52
CA SER A 624 7.73 1.74 -3.57
C SER A 624 7.63 1.25 -2.13
N GLN A 625 8.52 1.69 -1.25
CA GLN A 625 8.58 1.18 0.13
C GLN A 625 9.04 2.24 1.13
N ASN A 626 8.63 2.07 2.40
CA ASN A 626 9.08 2.94 3.48
C ASN A 626 10.56 2.68 3.81
N LYS A 627 10.90 1.41 3.97
CA LYS A 627 12.25 0.92 4.26
C LYS A 627 12.68 -0.06 3.18
N ARG A 628 13.99 -0.23 3.00
CA ARG A 628 14.55 -1.16 2.01
C ARG A 628 14.45 -2.61 2.48
N GLY A 629 13.64 -3.41 1.82
CA GLY A 629 13.55 -4.84 2.10
C GLY A 629 14.69 -5.64 1.47
N TYR A 630 15.12 -6.69 2.18
CA TYR A 630 16.11 -7.62 1.67
C TYR A 630 15.46 -8.64 0.72
N MET A 631 16.06 -8.84 -0.45
CA MET A 631 15.76 -10.00 -1.32
C MET A 631 16.66 -11.20 -1.04
N LYS A 632 17.85 -10.94 -0.50
CA LYS A 632 18.84 -11.97 -0.17
C LYS A 632 19.56 -11.61 1.13
N ARG A 633 19.76 -12.60 1.99
CA ARG A 633 20.58 -12.50 3.21
C ARG A 633 21.81 -13.39 3.07
N ASN A 634 22.99 -12.82 3.20
CA ASN A 634 24.27 -13.53 3.06
C ASN A 634 25.37 -12.85 3.90
N ALA A 635 26.58 -13.44 3.86
CA ALA A 635 27.77 -12.89 4.50
C ALA A 635 28.32 -11.65 3.74
N PRO A 636 28.78 -10.59 4.45
CA PRO A 636 28.72 -10.39 5.90
C PRO A 636 27.33 -9.93 6.36
N GLY A 637 26.92 -10.37 7.55
CA GLY A 637 25.62 -10.03 8.12
C GLY A 637 25.29 -10.96 9.29
N PRO A 638 24.13 -10.81 9.93
CA PRO A 638 23.72 -11.73 10.99
C PRO A 638 23.58 -13.17 10.46
N TYR A 639 23.33 -13.32 9.15
CA TYR A 639 23.44 -14.58 8.42
C TYR A 639 24.81 -14.71 7.76
N ASN A 640 25.81 -15.22 8.49
CA ASN A 640 27.17 -15.33 7.98
C ASN A 640 27.37 -16.61 7.13
N ILE A 641 26.64 -16.69 6.02
CA ILE A 641 26.61 -17.83 5.10
C ILE A 641 26.66 -17.37 3.63
N SER A 642 27.12 -18.27 2.76
CA SER A 642 27.19 -18.06 1.31
C SER A 642 26.72 -19.33 0.59
N PRO A 643 25.91 -19.25 -0.48
CA PRO A 643 25.43 -18.03 -1.16
C PRO A 643 24.33 -17.24 -0.43
N GLY A 644 23.71 -17.80 0.62
CA GLY A 644 22.73 -17.08 1.47
C GLY A 644 21.33 -17.69 1.51
N ILE A 645 20.33 -16.84 1.81
CA ILE A 645 18.89 -17.13 1.89
C ILE A 645 18.14 -16.14 1.01
N GLY A 646 17.20 -16.60 0.19
CA GLY A 646 16.30 -15.75 -0.59
C GLY A 646 16.55 -15.83 -2.10
N TYR A 647 16.39 -14.70 -2.79
CA TYR A 647 16.42 -14.60 -4.24
C TYR A 647 17.54 -13.70 -4.75
N ASP A 648 18.04 -14.03 -5.94
CA ASP A 648 18.70 -13.04 -6.78
C ASP A 648 17.66 -12.13 -7.45
N LYS A 649 18.04 -10.90 -7.78
CA LYS A 649 17.11 -9.91 -8.35
C LYS A 649 17.15 -9.98 -9.87
N ASP A 650 15.98 -9.90 -10.49
CA ASP A 650 15.80 -9.74 -11.93
C ASP A 650 14.67 -8.74 -12.15
N TYR A 651 15.00 -7.46 -12.10
CA TYR A 651 13.99 -6.40 -12.04
C TYR A 651 13.91 -5.68 -13.38
N HIS A 652 12.68 -5.41 -13.78
CA HIS A 652 12.30 -4.69 -14.99
C HIS A 652 11.17 -3.72 -14.69
N TYR A 653 11.16 -2.60 -15.39
CA TYR A 653 10.10 -1.61 -15.25
C TYR A 653 8.96 -1.89 -16.24
N ASP A 654 7.72 -1.84 -15.76
CA ASP A 654 6.55 -1.91 -16.65
C ASP A 654 6.25 -0.52 -17.25
N TYR A 655 6.74 -0.29 -18.46
CA TYR A 655 6.51 0.94 -19.22
C TYR A 655 5.03 1.22 -19.53
N ASN A 656 4.14 0.24 -19.34
CA ASN A 656 2.71 0.47 -19.49
C ASN A 656 2.15 1.46 -18.46
N PHE A 657 2.78 1.58 -17.29
CA PHE A 657 2.35 2.51 -16.24
C PHE A 657 2.53 3.97 -16.63
N THR A 658 3.61 4.31 -17.35
CA THR A 658 3.83 5.67 -17.84
C THR A 658 3.07 5.98 -19.12
N ASP A 659 3.00 5.01 -20.03
CA ASP A 659 2.58 5.28 -21.41
C ASP A 659 1.07 5.12 -21.62
N PHE A 660 0.41 4.29 -20.79
CA PHE A 660 -1.01 4.00 -20.92
C PHE A 660 -1.79 4.35 -19.64
N SER A 661 -1.57 3.62 -18.55
CA SER A 661 -2.34 3.78 -17.31
C SER A 661 -1.68 3.07 -16.13
N ILE A 662 -1.92 3.57 -14.91
CA ILE A 662 -1.50 2.91 -13.66
C ILE A 662 -2.64 2.00 -13.14
N PRO A 663 -2.41 1.15 -12.11
CA PRO A 663 -3.50 0.40 -11.50
C PRO A 663 -4.59 1.31 -10.88
N PRO A 664 -5.86 0.87 -10.79
CA PRO A 664 -6.96 1.69 -10.27
C PRO A 664 -6.65 2.21 -8.86
N TYR A 665 -6.84 3.51 -8.62
CA TYR A 665 -6.62 4.17 -7.33
C TYR A 665 -5.20 4.00 -6.75
N PHE A 666 -4.21 3.70 -7.60
CA PHE A 666 -2.83 3.59 -7.13
C PHE A 666 -2.28 4.97 -6.74
N PRO A 667 -1.50 5.09 -5.64
CA PRO A 667 -1.17 6.38 -5.06
C PRO A 667 -0.41 7.35 -5.99
N PRO A 668 -0.82 8.63 -6.03
CA PRO A 668 -0.03 9.64 -6.71
C PRO A 668 1.17 10.06 -5.83
N ALA A 669 2.25 10.51 -6.44
CA ALA A 669 3.44 11.05 -5.77
C ALA A 669 3.29 12.57 -5.58
N SER A 670 3.30 13.02 -4.33
CA SER A 670 3.32 14.44 -3.97
C SER A 670 4.73 14.87 -3.55
N ARG A 671 4.98 16.17 -3.54
CA ARG A 671 6.15 16.78 -2.91
C ARG A 671 5.87 17.00 -1.42
N GLU A 672 6.91 17.33 -0.66
CA GLU A 672 6.80 17.60 0.78
C GLU A 672 5.88 18.80 1.11
N ASP A 673 5.73 19.77 0.21
CA ASP A 673 4.79 20.89 0.36
C ASP A 673 3.34 20.55 -0.01
N GLY A 674 3.04 19.27 -0.28
CA GLY A 674 1.75 18.76 -0.70
C GLY A 674 1.41 19.02 -2.17
N SER A 675 2.29 19.68 -2.93
CA SER A 675 2.06 19.91 -4.36
C SER A 675 2.36 18.67 -5.21
N MET A 676 1.65 18.52 -6.32
CA MET A 676 1.81 17.36 -7.21
C MET A 676 2.90 17.61 -8.25
N ALA A 677 3.78 16.63 -8.48
CA ALA A 677 4.61 16.61 -9.68
C ALA A 677 3.71 16.27 -10.87
N LEU A 678 3.51 17.21 -11.80
CA LEU A 678 2.58 17.04 -12.91
C LEU A 678 3.30 16.69 -14.22
N VAL A 679 2.79 15.69 -14.93
CA VAL A 679 3.24 15.28 -16.27
C VAL A 679 2.22 15.72 -17.30
N MET A 680 2.69 16.34 -18.38
CA MET A 680 1.82 16.79 -19.47
C MET A 680 1.25 15.60 -20.24
N LYS A 681 -0.08 15.53 -20.33
CA LYS A 681 -0.82 14.50 -21.10
C LYS A 681 -1.28 15.02 -22.46
N ALA A 682 -1.73 16.26 -22.50
CA ALA A 682 -2.15 16.91 -23.74
C ALA A 682 -1.94 18.42 -23.68
N TYR A 683 -1.57 19.01 -24.80
CA TYR A 683 -1.44 20.45 -24.97
C TYR A 683 -1.82 20.85 -26.38
N GLY A 684 -2.70 21.83 -26.54
CA GLY A 684 -3.06 22.31 -27.88
C GLY A 684 -4.22 23.29 -27.93
N GLU A 685 -4.50 23.76 -29.14
CA GLU A 685 -5.60 24.68 -29.43
C GLU A 685 -6.96 24.00 -29.22
N VAL A 686 -7.88 24.70 -28.56
CA VAL A 686 -9.30 24.33 -28.52
C VAL A 686 -9.97 24.91 -29.77
N PRO A 687 -10.55 24.08 -30.66
CA PRO A 687 -11.21 24.58 -31.86
C PRO A 687 -12.38 25.49 -31.49
N ILE A 688 -12.25 26.77 -31.79
CA ILE A 688 -13.34 27.74 -31.60
C ILE A 688 -14.30 27.59 -32.78
N ASN A 689 -15.08 26.51 -32.79
CA ASN A 689 -16.12 26.29 -33.80
C ASN A 689 -17.24 27.33 -33.63
N SER A 690 -17.12 28.47 -34.32
CA SER A 690 -18.19 29.45 -34.49
C SER A 690 -19.02 29.23 -35.75
N ASN A 691 -18.98 28.04 -36.36
CA ASN A 691 -19.96 27.66 -37.37
C ASN A 691 -21.27 27.18 -36.70
N LYS A 692 -21.98 28.10 -36.04
CA LYS A 692 -23.44 28.01 -36.03
C LYS A 692 -23.89 28.33 -37.44
N GLY A 693 -23.98 27.29 -38.28
CA GLY A 693 -24.75 27.35 -39.51
C GLY A 693 -26.17 27.75 -39.13
N THR A 694 -26.51 29.01 -39.36
CA THR A 694 -27.90 29.41 -39.54
C THR A 694 -28.41 28.66 -40.76
N ASN A 695 -29.32 27.70 -40.54
CA ASN A 695 -30.24 27.26 -41.58
C ASN A 695 -31.03 28.46 -42.12
#